data_AF-A0A960XFE5-F1
#
_entry.id   AF-A0A960XFE5-F1
#
_cell.length_a   1.000
_cell.length_b   1.000
_cell.length_c   1.000
_cell.angle_alpha   90.00
_cell.angle_beta   90.00
_cell.angle_gamma   90.00
#
_symmetry.space_group_name_H-M   'P 1'
#
loop_
_entity.id
_entity.type
_entity.pdbx_description
1 polymer ?
#
loop_
_entity_poly.entity_id
_entity_poly.type
_entity_poly.pdbx_seq_one_letter_code
_entity_poly.pdbx_strand_id
1 'polypeptide(L)'
;LRCRFRFSPGKENSLPAFRKRMELLGYDPDNDTVTGDSPAAVGNRIAAKFMAFGWSDGANELHEYKDQTGYESLNVPLVVSLDQISMNDPNHWQPLALDFFITQNDIVIGASVQKYLGANWGWVRPFALVRDDPNDVYDDPGPPPYLGTGTDLQFKNAALELLKFSSWLDPTDSTVIDVSPGARHNNPLGTNDGNGYPVNPFTGEPYEPNLVLRADYGRILAEFWADGPDSETPPGHWNTVANYVTDTDGFVRRFEGVGPELDPLEWDVKLYFAVNGAVSDAAIAAWDAKRKYDYVRPICMIRYMGSKGQSSDENLPSYHPYGLPLVDGQVELITEESSAPGHRHEHLSDHVGEIAVFAWRGEPDIPASEFGGSGWIRAVDWVPYQRSTFVSPPFAAYVSGHSTFSRAAAEVMTAITGSKYFPGGISTFSATAHEFLEFEDGPENDITLTWATYFDAADEAGISRLYGGIHVRADDFGGRIMGSRVGKDAFAKAKTYFKGTASTVDWDQAYDDWVSEMVLDNTQASEPAFYQDDPLKHLSRFFLGGTPIPELAGDIPVKLEFLIPEQKRSLGLDFYLTNGLVNYEYEMQVSYDMVDWATLDPKNDLFTFPEEKSDGLRRIRAFNITNPERDDRQFLRVLVREKY
;
A
#
# COMPACT_ATOMS: atom_id res chain seq x y z
N LEU A 1 -12.62 13.78 -2.63
CA LEU A 1 -12.13 13.54 -4.02
C LEU A 1 -10.96 14.46 -4.38
N ARG A 2 -11.16 15.73 -4.78
CA ARG A 2 -10.08 16.58 -5.39
C ARG A 2 -8.75 16.58 -4.63
N CYS A 3 -8.77 16.60 -3.29
CA CYS A 3 -7.56 16.61 -2.46
C CYS A 3 -6.84 15.24 -2.44
N ARG A 4 -7.51 14.15 -2.01
CA ARG A 4 -6.92 12.79 -1.96
C ARG A 4 -6.33 12.32 -3.30
N PHE A 5 -6.90 12.77 -4.42
CA PHE A 5 -6.43 12.47 -5.78
C PHE A 5 -5.58 13.59 -6.43
N ARG A 6 -5.15 14.62 -5.69
CA ARG A 6 -4.41 15.80 -6.22
C ARG A 6 -3.04 15.47 -6.83
N PHE A 7 -2.44 14.37 -6.40
CA PHE A 7 -1.13 13.87 -6.84
C PHE A 7 -1.20 12.50 -7.54
N SER A 8 -2.38 11.93 -7.71
CA SER A 8 -2.54 10.60 -8.30
C SER A 8 -2.23 10.59 -9.81
N PRO A 9 -1.65 9.50 -10.35
CA PRO A 9 -1.69 9.21 -11.78
C PRO A 9 -3.13 9.28 -12.33
N GLY A 10 -3.28 9.69 -13.59
CA GLY A 10 -4.61 9.78 -14.23
C GLY A 10 -5.56 10.86 -13.69
N LYS A 11 -5.14 11.72 -12.75
CA LYS A 11 -5.99 12.77 -12.15
C LYS A 11 -6.62 13.73 -13.17
N GLU A 12 -5.92 14.03 -14.26
CA GLU A 12 -6.39 14.94 -15.33
C GLU A 12 -7.60 14.37 -16.10
N ASN A 13 -7.79 13.05 -16.08
CA ASN A 13 -8.99 12.39 -16.59
C ASN A 13 -10.05 12.25 -15.47
N SER A 14 -9.61 11.79 -14.29
CA SER A 14 -10.49 11.40 -13.19
C SER A 14 -11.20 12.58 -12.52
N LEU A 15 -10.49 13.69 -12.25
CA LEU A 15 -11.07 14.85 -11.56
C LEU A 15 -12.14 15.56 -12.41
N PRO A 16 -11.96 15.80 -13.73
CA PRO A 16 -13.04 16.26 -14.60
C PRO A 16 -14.20 15.25 -14.73
N ALA A 17 -13.92 13.94 -14.76
CA ALA A 17 -14.97 12.92 -14.80
C ALA A 17 -15.85 12.94 -13.54
N PHE A 18 -15.25 13.01 -12.35
CA PHE A 18 -16.00 13.16 -11.09
C PHE A 18 -16.85 14.44 -11.07
N ARG A 19 -16.27 15.58 -11.50
CA ARG A 19 -16.98 16.86 -11.58
C ARG A 19 -18.19 16.76 -12.52
N LYS A 20 -17.98 16.27 -13.74
CA LYS A 20 -19.03 16.08 -14.75
C LYS A 20 -20.12 15.12 -14.28
N ARG A 21 -19.78 14.09 -13.48
CA ARG A 21 -20.76 13.18 -12.89
C ARG A 21 -21.62 13.88 -11.83
N MET A 22 -21.07 14.77 -11.01
CA MET A 22 -21.86 15.61 -10.10
C MET A 22 -22.81 16.54 -10.86
N GLU A 23 -22.31 17.25 -11.87
CA GLU A 23 -23.09 18.17 -12.71
C GLU A 23 -24.24 17.45 -13.44
N LEU A 24 -23.99 16.26 -13.99
CA LEU A 24 -25.01 15.42 -14.64
C LEU A 24 -26.07 14.86 -13.68
N LEU A 25 -25.78 14.81 -12.38
CA LEU A 25 -26.74 14.42 -11.33
C LEU A 25 -27.45 15.64 -10.71
N GLY A 26 -27.20 16.85 -11.22
CA GLY A 26 -27.80 18.09 -10.72
C GLY A 26 -27.15 18.66 -9.45
N TYR A 27 -25.99 18.15 -9.05
CA TYR A 27 -25.22 18.67 -7.91
C TYR A 27 -24.26 19.77 -8.37
N ASP A 28 -24.12 20.82 -7.57
CA ASP A 28 -23.07 21.82 -7.71
C ASP A 28 -21.74 21.22 -7.19
N PRO A 29 -20.71 21.02 -8.03
CA PRO A 29 -19.44 20.46 -7.61
C PRO A 29 -18.51 21.47 -6.92
N ASP A 30 -18.81 22.78 -6.98
CA ASP A 30 -18.05 23.85 -6.33
C ASP A 30 -18.69 24.32 -5.02
N ASN A 31 -19.82 23.75 -4.62
CA ASN A 31 -20.41 23.96 -3.30
C ASN A 31 -19.56 23.30 -2.21
N ASP A 32 -18.58 24.04 -1.69
CA ASP A 32 -17.70 23.68 -0.59
C ASP A 32 -18.27 24.02 0.80
N THR A 33 -19.52 24.49 0.88
CA THR A 33 -20.11 24.90 2.16
C THR A 33 -20.14 23.76 3.15
N VAL A 34 -19.93 24.10 4.42
CA VAL A 34 -19.96 23.17 5.56
C VAL A 34 -20.87 23.63 6.68
N THR A 35 -21.45 24.83 6.59
CA THR A 35 -22.30 25.43 7.62
C THR A 35 -23.77 25.04 7.42
N GLY A 36 -24.48 24.77 8.51
CA GLY A 36 -25.89 24.35 8.49
C GLY A 36 -26.11 22.90 8.04
N ASP A 37 -27.36 22.52 7.82
CA ASP A 37 -27.76 21.09 7.74
C ASP A 37 -28.19 20.62 6.35
N SER A 38 -27.64 21.25 5.30
CA SER A 38 -27.81 20.73 3.94
C SER A 38 -27.00 19.43 3.74
N PRO A 39 -27.43 18.50 2.86
CA PRO A 39 -26.66 17.29 2.57
C PRO A 39 -25.24 17.58 2.06
N ALA A 40 -25.05 18.67 1.31
CA ALA A 40 -23.73 19.14 0.89
C ALA A 40 -22.88 19.55 2.10
N ALA A 41 -23.44 20.34 3.03
CA ALA A 41 -22.75 20.72 4.26
C ALA A 41 -22.33 19.51 5.12
N VAL A 42 -23.21 18.49 5.24
CA VAL A 42 -22.89 17.23 5.93
C VAL A 42 -21.81 16.44 5.20
N GLY A 43 -21.87 16.33 3.87
CA GLY A 43 -20.86 15.62 3.07
C GLY A 43 -19.48 16.28 3.15
N ASN A 44 -19.43 17.61 3.02
CA ASN A 44 -18.19 18.37 3.13
C ASN A 44 -17.61 18.34 4.56
N ARG A 45 -18.46 18.27 5.61
CA ARG A 45 -18.04 18.02 7.00
C ARG A 45 -17.29 16.70 7.15
N ILE A 46 -17.89 15.62 6.65
CA ILE A 46 -17.32 14.28 6.71
C ILE A 46 -15.99 14.25 5.94
N ALA A 47 -15.97 14.79 4.73
CA ALA A 47 -14.75 14.89 3.92
C ALA A 47 -13.61 15.59 4.67
N ALA A 48 -13.88 16.75 5.29
CA ALA A 48 -12.84 17.51 5.98
C ALA A 48 -12.23 16.78 7.18
N LYS A 49 -13.03 16.06 7.97
CA LYS A 49 -12.50 15.21 9.05
C LYS A 49 -11.67 14.04 8.52
N PHE A 50 -12.03 13.44 7.39
CA PHE A 50 -11.21 12.41 6.73
C PHE A 50 -9.88 12.96 6.17
N MET A 51 -9.81 14.22 5.73
CA MET A 51 -8.55 14.84 5.29
C MET A 51 -7.63 15.21 6.46
N ALA A 52 -8.18 15.71 7.57
CA ALA A 52 -7.39 15.94 8.79
C ALA A 52 -6.80 14.61 9.33
N PHE A 53 -7.59 13.53 9.28
CA PHE A 53 -7.11 12.17 9.58
C PHE A 53 -5.98 11.76 8.63
N GLY A 54 -6.20 11.77 7.31
CA GLY A 54 -5.23 11.32 6.30
C GLY A 54 -3.91 12.12 6.22
N TRP A 55 -3.78 13.21 6.98
CA TRP A 55 -2.54 13.98 7.10
C TRP A 55 -1.73 13.62 8.35
N SER A 56 -2.38 13.09 9.40
CA SER A 56 -1.77 12.69 10.69
C SER A 56 -1.89 11.17 10.96
N ASP A 57 -2.39 10.39 10.00
CA ASP A 57 -2.56 8.94 10.13
C ASP A 57 -1.28 8.12 9.97
N GLY A 58 -0.13 8.75 9.68
CA GLY A 58 1.14 8.05 9.45
C GLY A 58 1.35 7.54 8.01
N ALA A 59 0.39 7.71 7.10
CA ALA A 59 0.51 7.31 5.69
C ALA A 59 1.34 8.30 4.85
N ASN A 60 1.58 9.51 5.35
CA ASN A 60 2.36 10.56 4.70
C ASN A 60 1.74 11.13 3.40
N GLU A 61 0.40 11.30 3.33
CA GLU A 61 -0.30 11.83 2.15
C GLU A 61 0.19 13.25 1.74
N LEU A 62 0.62 14.07 2.70
CA LEU A 62 1.16 15.42 2.43
C LEU A 62 2.39 15.38 1.52
N HIS A 63 3.26 14.38 1.68
CA HIS A 63 4.51 14.26 0.92
C HIS A 63 4.46 13.15 -0.14
N GLU A 64 3.28 12.83 -0.67
CA GLU A 64 3.05 11.82 -1.73
C GLU A 64 3.36 10.38 -1.28
N TYR A 65 3.08 10.03 -0.02
CA TYR A 65 3.30 8.69 0.56
C TYR A 65 4.75 8.19 0.49
N LYS A 66 5.72 9.12 0.47
CA LYS A 66 7.16 8.81 0.45
C LYS A 66 7.58 8.12 1.76
N ASP A 67 8.53 7.19 1.65
CA ASP A 67 9.13 6.53 2.80
C ASP A 67 9.76 7.54 3.77
N GLN A 68 9.43 7.39 5.07
CA GLN A 68 10.01 8.13 6.19
C GLN A 68 10.85 7.22 7.11
N THR A 69 10.89 5.91 6.85
CA THR A 69 11.66 4.93 7.63
C THR A 69 13.14 4.93 7.29
N GLY A 70 13.54 5.45 6.13
CA GLY A 70 14.92 5.43 5.65
C GLY A 70 15.38 4.03 5.27
N TYR A 71 14.51 3.25 4.62
CA TYR A 71 14.76 1.84 4.35
C TYR A 71 15.76 1.63 3.20
N GLU A 72 16.76 0.80 3.47
CA GLU A 72 17.69 0.26 2.48
C GLU A 72 17.64 -1.28 2.52
N SER A 73 17.61 -1.90 1.34
CA SER A 73 17.67 -3.36 1.21
C SER A 73 19.05 -3.88 1.62
N LEU A 74 19.10 -4.95 2.44
CA LEU A 74 20.35 -5.63 2.74
C LEU A 74 21.01 -6.23 1.48
N ASN A 75 20.20 -6.57 0.47
CA ASN A 75 20.65 -7.14 -0.80
C ASN A 75 20.81 -6.07 -1.89
N VAL A 76 21.88 -6.18 -2.68
CA VAL A 76 22.06 -5.44 -3.93
C VAL A 76 20.98 -5.82 -4.95
N PRO A 77 20.60 -4.95 -5.90
CA PRO A 77 19.54 -5.26 -6.85
C PRO A 77 19.84 -6.46 -7.76
N LEU A 78 18.84 -7.30 -8.01
CA LEU A 78 18.92 -8.35 -9.03
C LEU A 78 18.54 -7.76 -10.39
N VAL A 79 19.50 -7.72 -11.33
CA VAL A 79 19.23 -7.42 -12.74
C VAL A 79 18.62 -8.67 -13.37
N VAL A 80 17.32 -8.65 -13.65
CA VAL A 80 16.54 -9.86 -13.99
C VAL A 80 16.99 -10.50 -15.32
N SER A 81 17.45 -9.67 -16.26
CA SER A 81 17.96 -10.06 -17.57
C SER A 81 19.41 -10.58 -17.57
N LEU A 82 20.00 -10.80 -16.40
CA LEU A 82 21.32 -11.39 -16.23
C LEU A 82 21.27 -12.57 -15.24
N ASP A 83 22.21 -13.51 -15.39
CA ASP A 83 22.41 -14.67 -14.51
C ASP A 83 23.30 -14.39 -13.30
N GLN A 84 23.70 -13.13 -13.10
CA GLN A 84 24.62 -12.68 -12.06
C GLN A 84 23.94 -12.57 -10.69
N ILE A 85 23.74 -13.71 -10.02
CA ILE A 85 23.04 -13.76 -8.73
C ILE A 85 23.97 -13.41 -7.56
N SER A 86 23.69 -12.29 -6.91
CA SER A 86 24.36 -11.84 -5.69
C SER A 86 23.36 -11.43 -4.62
N MET A 87 23.51 -11.96 -3.42
CA MET A 87 22.72 -11.59 -2.22
C MET A 87 23.66 -11.63 -1.00
N ASN A 88 23.52 -10.64 -0.12
CA ASN A 88 24.22 -10.58 1.16
C ASN A 88 23.53 -11.46 2.21
N ASP A 89 22.19 -11.53 2.19
CA ASP A 89 21.40 -12.49 2.98
C ASP A 89 20.24 -13.07 2.12
N PRO A 90 20.22 -14.38 1.87
CA PRO A 90 19.19 -15.02 1.03
C PRO A 90 17.81 -15.12 1.68
N ASN A 91 17.65 -14.77 2.96
CA ASN A 91 16.36 -14.73 3.64
C ASN A 91 15.65 -13.38 3.48
N HIS A 92 16.41 -12.33 3.14
CA HIS A 92 15.92 -10.97 3.02
C HIS A 92 15.43 -10.63 1.60
N TRP A 93 14.61 -9.59 1.50
CA TRP A 93 14.13 -9.07 0.22
C TRP A 93 15.29 -8.54 -0.63
N GLN A 94 15.06 -8.49 -1.93
CA GLN A 94 16.00 -7.98 -2.91
C GLN A 94 15.19 -7.21 -3.97
N PRO A 95 15.50 -5.92 -4.21
CA PRO A 95 14.85 -5.15 -5.26
C PRO A 95 15.26 -5.69 -6.64
N LEU A 96 14.30 -5.74 -7.56
CA LEU A 96 14.61 -6.06 -8.95
C LEU A 96 15.05 -4.81 -9.73
N ALA A 97 15.86 -5.03 -10.76
CA ALA A 97 16.13 -4.09 -11.83
C ALA A 97 15.76 -4.76 -13.17
N LEU A 98 14.88 -4.12 -13.94
CA LEU A 98 14.41 -4.63 -15.24
C LEU A 98 15.21 -4.07 -16.42
N ASP A 99 16.13 -3.14 -16.15
CA ASP A 99 17.03 -2.49 -17.09
C ASP A 99 18.40 -2.31 -16.42
N PHE A 100 19.47 -2.08 -17.18
CA PHE A 100 20.82 -1.89 -16.65
C PHE A 100 21.75 -1.15 -17.61
N PHE A 101 22.84 -0.61 -17.07
CA PHE A 101 23.94 -0.06 -17.87
C PHE A 101 25.28 -0.64 -17.43
N ILE A 102 26.18 -0.83 -18.39
CA ILE A 102 27.56 -1.28 -18.15
C ILE A 102 28.47 -0.05 -18.16
N THR A 103 29.28 0.10 -17.11
CA THR A 103 30.27 1.19 -17.02
C THR A 103 31.50 0.92 -17.90
N GLN A 104 32.37 1.93 -18.08
CA GLN A 104 33.65 1.77 -18.81
C GLN A 104 34.65 0.79 -18.17
N ASN A 105 34.33 0.24 -16.98
CA ASN A 105 35.13 -0.74 -16.25
C ASN A 105 34.39 -2.10 -16.15
N ASP A 106 33.45 -2.37 -17.05
CA ASP A 106 32.60 -3.57 -17.12
C ASP A 106 31.71 -3.85 -15.88
N ILE A 107 31.63 -2.91 -14.94
CA ILE A 107 30.70 -3.00 -13.80
C ILE A 107 29.28 -2.76 -14.31
N VAL A 108 28.40 -3.74 -14.10
CA VAL A 108 26.95 -3.65 -14.31
C VAL A 108 26.31 -2.82 -13.19
N ILE A 109 25.41 -1.90 -13.55
CA ILE A 109 24.60 -1.13 -12.60
C ILE A 109 23.15 -1.17 -13.07
N GLY A 110 22.24 -1.62 -12.19
CA GLY A 110 20.80 -1.68 -12.49
C GLY A 110 20.20 -0.29 -12.69
N ALA A 111 19.35 -0.16 -13.71
CA ALA A 111 18.48 0.98 -13.96
C ALA A 111 17.04 0.63 -13.55
N SER A 112 16.21 1.66 -13.35
CA SER A 112 14.80 1.51 -12.95
C SER A 112 14.58 0.59 -11.73
N VAL A 113 15.53 0.61 -10.79
CA VAL A 113 15.56 -0.25 -9.60
C VAL A 113 14.33 -0.05 -8.73
N GLN A 114 13.71 -1.16 -8.32
CA GLN A 114 12.56 -1.16 -7.43
C GLN A 114 12.88 -0.49 -6.07
N LYS A 115 11.94 0.34 -5.60
CA LYS A 115 11.96 0.93 -4.25
C LYS A 115 10.84 0.31 -3.43
N TYR A 116 11.10 0.07 -2.14
CA TYR A 116 10.14 -0.58 -1.25
C TYR A 116 8.85 0.23 -1.11
N LEU A 117 7.73 -0.27 -1.63
CA LEU A 117 6.43 0.39 -1.58
C LEU A 117 5.76 0.19 -0.21
N GLY A 118 5.24 1.27 0.40
CA GLY A 118 4.58 1.20 1.70
C GLY A 118 5.53 0.97 2.88
N ALA A 119 6.77 1.44 2.78
CA ALA A 119 7.83 1.23 3.77
C ALA A 119 7.44 1.61 5.22
N ASN A 120 6.65 2.68 5.40
CA ASN A 120 6.11 3.18 6.66
C ASN A 120 4.71 2.62 7.03
N TRP A 121 4.14 1.69 6.26
CA TRP A 121 2.70 1.41 6.36
C TRP A 121 2.25 0.72 7.67
N GLY A 122 3.17 0.06 8.39
CA GLY A 122 2.94 -0.44 9.76
C GLY A 122 2.88 0.65 10.85
N TRP A 123 3.17 1.91 10.49
CA TRP A 123 2.94 3.09 11.33
C TRP A 123 1.58 3.74 11.07
N VAL A 124 0.84 3.29 10.05
CA VAL A 124 -0.47 3.87 9.73
C VAL A 124 -1.47 3.54 10.84
N ARG A 125 -2.28 4.54 11.22
CA ARG A 125 -3.26 4.47 12.29
C ARG A 125 -4.40 3.51 11.91
N PRO A 126 -4.59 2.39 12.63
CA PRO A 126 -5.60 1.41 12.28
C PRO A 126 -7.02 1.84 12.67
N PHE A 127 -7.99 1.21 12.02
CA PHE A 127 -9.42 1.34 12.29
C PHE A 127 -9.84 0.52 13.53
N ALA A 128 -9.39 -0.74 13.61
CA ALA A 128 -9.76 -1.71 14.63
C ALA A 128 -8.56 -2.40 15.31
N LEU A 129 -7.42 -2.56 14.62
CA LEU A 129 -6.23 -3.21 15.19
C LEU A 129 -5.72 -2.55 16.48
N VAL A 130 -5.13 -3.37 17.34
CA VAL A 130 -4.46 -2.97 18.59
C VAL A 130 -3.17 -3.78 18.77
N ARG A 131 -2.20 -3.20 19.47
CA ARG A 131 -1.00 -3.88 19.99
C ARG A 131 -0.62 -3.27 21.35
N ASP A 132 -0.13 -4.09 22.27
CA ASP A 132 0.22 -3.65 23.62
C ASP A 132 1.58 -2.92 23.65
N ASP A 133 2.57 -3.42 22.89
CA ASP A 133 3.84 -2.73 22.62
C ASP A 133 3.85 -2.18 21.18
N PRO A 134 4.18 -0.88 20.94
CA PRO A 134 4.33 -0.33 19.60
C PRO A 134 5.37 -1.01 18.69
N ASN A 135 6.24 -1.87 19.22
CA ASN A 135 7.26 -2.64 18.49
C ASN A 135 6.80 -4.05 18.07
N ASP A 136 5.63 -4.50 18.53
CA ASP A 136 5.02 -5.77 18.13
C ASP A 136 4.33 -5.64 16.76
N VAL A 137 4.31 -6.73 15.99
CA VAL A 137 3.61 -6.77 14.70
C VAL A 137 2.11 -6.93 14.93
N TYR A 138 1.30 -6.12 14.27
CA TYR A 138 -0.16 -6.30 14.32
C TYR A 138 -0.57 -7.68 13.80
N ASP A 139 -1.35 -8.39 14.61
CA ASP A 139 -1.95 -9.69 14.27
C ASP A 139 -0.96 -10.80 13.83
N ASP A 140 0.27 -10.74 14.35
CA ASP A 140 1.40 -11.58 13.93
C ASP A 140 1.04 -13.09 13.81
N PRO A 141 1.25 -13.71 12.63
CA PRO A 141 1.16 -15.16 12.45
C PRO A 141 2.46 -15.90 12.87
N GLY A 142 3.54 -15.18 13.17
CA GLY A 142 4.87 -15.72 13.47
C GLY A 142 5.80 -15.71 12.25
N PRO A 143 7.09 -16.06 12.41
CA PRO A 143 8.09 -15.98 11.35
C PRO A 143 7.89 -17.00 10.22
N PRO A 144 8.28 -16.67 8.98
CA PRO A 144 8.37 -17.63 7.88
C PRO A 144 9.53 -18.63 8.07
N PRO A 145 9.59 -19.70 7.25
CA PRO A 145 10.79 -20.52 7.10
C PRO A 145 12.01 -19.72 6.64
N TYR A 146 13.22 -20.17 6.98
CA TYR A 146 14.49 -19.52 6.65
C TYR A 146 15.58 -20.52 6.25
N LEU A 147 16.29 -20.22 5.15
CA LEU A 147 17.41 -20.99 4.61
C LEU A 147 18.58 -21.04 5.61
N GLY A 148 19.22 -22.21 5.74
CA GLY A 148 20.33 -22.42 6.68
C GLY A 148 19.93 -22.47 8.17
N THR A 149 18.63 -22.44 8.50
CA THR A 149 18.12 -22.51 9.88
C THR A 149 17.46 -23.87 10.19
N GLY A 150 16.86 -24.01 11.38
CA GLY A 150 16.01 -25.17 11.71
C GLY A 150 14.77 -25.35 10.82
N THR A 151 14.47 -24.40 9.94
CA THR A 151 13.37 -24.45 8.95
C THR A 151 13.86 -24.51 7.49
N ASP A 152 15.16 -24.73 7.27
CA ASP A 152 15.81 -24.81 5.94
C ASP A 152 15.09 -25.74 4.94
N LEU A 153 14.66 -26.92 5.40
CA LEU A 153 13.92 -27.88 4.57
C LEU A 153 12.54 -27.35 4.14
N GLN A 154 11.86 -26.55 4.99
CA GLN A 154 10.58 -25.93 4.64
C GLN A 154 10.76 -24.82 3.60
N PHE A 155 11.82 -24.01 3.74
CA PHE A 155 12.21 -22.98 2.77
C PHE A 155 12.51 -23.61 1.40
N LYS A 156 13.35 -24.65 1.35
CA LYS A 156 13.68 -25.39 0.11
C LYS A 156 12.46 -26.04 -0.53
N ASN A 157 11.63 -26.72 0.26
CA ASN A 157 10.41 -27.36 -0.26
C ASN A 157 9.41 -26.35 -0.84
N ALA A 158 9.36 -25.12 -0.31
CA ALA A 158 8.51 -24.06 -0.86
C ALA A 158 8.97 -23.60 -2.26
N ALA A 159 10.28 -23.54 -2.50
CA ALA A 159 10.83 -23.26 -3.84
C ALA A 159 10.55 -24.40 -4.83
N LEU A 160 10.74 -25.65 -4.41
CA LEU A 160 10.37 -26.83 -5.21
C LEU A 160 8.88 -26.86 -5.54
N GLU A 161 8.01 -26.42 -4.63
CA GLU A 161 6.58 -26.33 -4.91
C GLU A 161 6.28 -25.26 -5.97
N LEU A 162 6.88 -24.07 -5.91
CA LEU A 162 6.61 -23.03 -6.91
C LEU A 162 7.12 -23.37 -8.30
N LEU A 163 8.26 -24.05 -8.41
CA LEU A 163 8.69 -24.64 -9.68
C LEU A 163 7.66 -25.66 -10.21
N LYS A 164 6.96 -26.36 -9.32
CA LYS A 164 5.90 -27.31 -9.70
C LYS A 164 4.64 -26.60 -10.19
N PHE A 165 4.21 -25.54 -9.51
CA PHE A 165 3.11 -24.68 -9.99
C PHE A 165 3.45 -24.08 -11.36
N SER A 166 4.69 -23.59 -11.54
CA SER A 166 5.19 -23.07 -12.82
C SER A 166 5.21 -24.12 -13.93
N SER A 167 5.58 -25.37 -13.62
CA SER A 167 5.57 -26.51 -14.57
C SER A 167 4.18 -26.94 -15.05
N TRP A 168 3.11 -26.45 -14.42
CA TRP A 168 1.73 -26.79 -14.78
C TRP A 168 1.07 -25.78 -15.73
N LEU A 169 1.80 -24.74 -16.16
CA LEU A 169 1.27 -23.64 -16.97
C LEU A 169 1.45 -23.86 -18.48
N ASP A 170 1.83 -25.07 -18.92
CA ASP A 170 1.96 -25.39 -20.34
C ASP A 170 0.59 -25.63 -20.98
N PRO A 171 0.15 -24.84 -21.99
CA PRO A 171 -1.16 -25.03 -22.63
C PRO A 171 -1.31 -26.38 -23.34
N THR A 172 -0.20 -27.05 -23.66
CA THR A 172 -0.21 -28.40 -24.26
C THR A 172 -0.41 -29.52 -23.24
N ASP A 173 -0.41 -29.23 -21.94
CA ASP A 173 -0.72 -30.19 -20.88
C ASP A 173 -2.21 -30.54 -20.84
N SER A 174 -2.55 -31.66 -21.48
CA SER A 174 -3.89 -32.28 -21.46
C SER A 174 -4.41 -32.73 -20.08
N THR A 175 -3.74 -32.41 -18.96
CA THR A 175 -4.22 -32.70 -17.61
C THR A 175 -5.51 -31.91 -17.30
N VAL A 176 -6.64 -32.62 -17.27
CA VAL A 176 -7.94 -32.08 -16.85
C VAL A 176 -8.11 -32.17 -15.33
N ILE A 177 -8.72 -31.14 -14.74
CA ILE A 177 -9.14 -31.07 -13.34
C ILE A 177 -10.60 -30.64 -13.23
N ASP A 178 -11.30 -31.10 -12.18
CA ASP A 178 -12.61 -30.55 -11.81
C ASP A 178 -12.40 -29.31 -10.93
N VAL A 179 -12.98 -28.18 -11.34
CA VAL A 179 -12.93 -26.90 -10.62
C VAL A 179 -14.29 -26.44 -10.07
N SER A 180 -15.25 -27.36 -9.99
CA SER A 180 -16.54 -27.10 -9.36
C SER A 180 -16.43 -26.93 -7.84
N PRO A 181 -17.41 -26.26 -7.20
CA PRO A 181 -17.52 -26.28 -5.73
C PRO A 181 -17.84 -27.67 -5.17
N GLY A 182 -18.17 -28.65 -6.02
CA GLY A 182 -18.32 -30.06 -5.65
C GLY A 182 -17.00 -30.79 -5.40
N ALA A 183 -15.92 -30.38 -6.09
CA ALA A 183 -14.62 -31.05 -6.07
C ALA A 183 -13.49 -30.24 -5.41
N ARG A 184 -13.58 -28.90 -5.38
CA ARG A 184 -12.55 -28.00 -4.83
C ARG A 184 -13.08 -27.07 -3.75
N HIS A 185 -12.19 -26.29 -3.16
CA HIS A 185 -12.47 -25.29 -2.12
C HIS A 185 -13.00 -25.92 -0.81
N ASN A 186 -13.68 -25.15 0.05
CA ASN A 186 -14.01 -25.55 1.43
C ASN A 186 -12.76 -25.87 2.29
N ASN A 187 -11.69 -25.08 2.16
CA ASN A 187 -10.45 -25.33 2.90
C ASN A 187 -10.57 -24.95 4.38
N PRO A 188 -9.94 -25.71 5.30
CA PRO A 188 -9.55 -25.19 6.60
C PRO A 188 -8.69 -23.93 6.47
N LEU A 189 -8.87 -22.96 7.37
CA LEU A 189 -8.11 -21.70 7.39
C LEU A 189 -6.60 -21.96 7.42
N GLY A 190 -5.85 -21.33 6.49
CA GLY A 190 -4.40 -21.50 6.39
C GLY A 190 -3.98 -22.85 5.79
N THR A 191 -4.82 -23.46 4.95
CA THR A 191 -4.52 -24.70 4.22
C THR A 191 -5.08 -24.65 2.78
N ASN A 192 -4.74 -25.67 1.98
CA ASN A 192 -5.39 -25.95 0.69
C ASN A 192 -5.97 -27.38 0.69
N ASP A 193 -6.41 -27.85 1.87
CA ASP A 193 -6.78 -29.26 2.11
C ASP A 193 -8.32 -29.46 2.05
N GLY A 194 -9.01 -28.56 1.35
CA GLY A 194 -10.46 -28.60 1.14
C GLY A 194 -10.91 -29.71 0.20
N ASN A 195 -12.16 -30.15 0.37
CA ASN A 195 -12.79 -31.23 -0.40
C ASN A 195 -14.17 -30.83 -0.94
N GLY A 196 -14.41 -29.51 -1.09
CA GLY A 196 -15.66 -28.96 -1.63
C GLY A 196 -16.92 -29.18 -0.79
N TYR A 197 -18.05 -29.03 -1.47
CA TYR A 197 -19.41 -29.08 -0.95
C TYR A 197 -20.24 -30.03 -1.81
N PRO A 198 -20.79 -31.14 -1.29
CA PRO A 198 -21.48 -32.12 -2.12
C PRO A 198 -22.83 -31.64 -2.68
N VAL A 199 -23.40 -30.57 -2.12
CA VAL A 199 -24.68 -29.96 -2.56
C VAL A 199 -24.67 -28.45 -2.36
N ASN A 200 -25.38 -27.73 -3.22
CA ASN A 200 -25.67 -26.31 -3.05
C ASN A 200 -26.78 -26.12 -2.00
N PRO A 201 -26.56 -25.32 -0.93
CA PRO A 201 -27.50 -25.21 0.18
C PRO A 201 -28.78 -24.41 -0.14
N PHE A 202 -28.86 -23.72 -1.28
CA PHE A 202 -30.04 -22.96 -1.72
C PHE A 202 -30.95 -23.76 -2.66
N THR A 203 -30.38 -24.62 -3.51
CA THR A 203 -31.17 -25.48 -4.42
C THR A 203 -31.45 -26.86 -3.81
N GLY A 204 -30.55 -27.38 -2.97
CA GLY A 204 -30.59 -28.75 -2.46
C GLY A 204 -29.98 -29.79 -3.42
N GLU A 205 -29.60 -29.38 -4.63
CA GLU A 205 -29.02 -30.24 -5.66
C GLU A 205 -27.47 -30.30 -5.56
N PRO A 206 -26.82 -31.32 -6.12
CA PRO A 206 -25.36 -31.35 -6.29
C PRO A 206 -24.82 -30.14 -7.06
N TYR A 207 -23.54 -29.80 -6.85
CA TYR A 207 -22.82 -28.98 -7.83
C TYR A 207 -22.40 -29.87 -9.00
N GLU A 208 -22.67 -29.43 -10.23
CA GLU A 208 -22.23 -30.14 -11.44
C GLU A 208 -20.70 -30.04 -11.61
N PRO A 209 -20.02 -31.11 -12.07
CA PRO A 209 -18.58 -31.09 -12.36
C PRO A 209 -18.20 -30.04 -13.40
N ASN A 210 -17.09 -29.33 -13.17
CA ASN A 210 -16.59 -28.27 -14.04
C ASN A 210 -15.18 -28.66 -14.53
N LEU A 211 -15.12 -29.44 -15.60
CA LEU A 211 -13.88 -30.09 -16.07
C LEU A 211 -13.11 -29.18 -17.03
N VAL A 212 -11.93 -28.71 -16.60
CA VAL A 212 -11.10 -27.73 -17.34
C VAL A 212 -9.65 -28.18 -17.44
N LEU A 213 -8.89 -27.62 -18.39
CA LEU A 213 -7.43 -27.82 -18.47
C LEU A 213 -6.74 -27.16 -17.26
N ARG A 214 -5.81 -27.89 -16.63
CA ARG A 214 -5.06 -27.43 -15.45
C ARG A 214 -4.23 -26.18 -15.74
N ALA A 215 -3.61 -26.11 -16.92
CA ALA A 215 -2.80 -24.98 -17.34
C ALA A 215 -3.65 -23.71 -17.46
N ASP A 216 -4.73 -23.77 -18.22
CA ASP A 216 -5.65 -22.64 -18.39
C ASP A 216 -6.21 -22.15 -17.04
N TYR A 217 -6.69 -23.04 -16.17
CA TYR A 217 -7.11 -22.65 -14.82
C TYR A 217 -5.98 -21.96 -14.04
N GLY A 218 -4.75 -22.49 -14.08
CA GLY A 218 -3.59 -21.88 -13.43
C GLY A 218 -3.26 -20.47 -13.95
N ARG A 219 -3.27 -20.28 -15.27
CA ARG A 219 -3.04 -18.98 -15.94
C ARG A 219 -4.16 -17.98 -15.64
N ILE A 220 -5.42 -18.39 -15.83
CA ILE A 220 -6.61 -17.59 -15.53
C ILE A 220 -6.60 -17.14 -14.07
N LEU A 221 -6.31 -18.02 -13.10
CA LEU A 221 -6.21 -17.63 -11.70
C LEU A 221 -5.11 -16.61 -11.46
N ALA A 222 -3.94 -16.79 -12.08
CA ALA A 222 -2.80 -15.90 -11.90
C ALA A 222 -3.10 -14.46 -12.37
N GLU A 223 -3.93 -14.30 -13.41
CA GLU A 223 -4.27 -13.01 -14.02
C GLU A 223 -5.57 -12.41 -13.44
N PHE A 224 -6.63 -13.20 -13.23
CA PHE A 224 -7.88 -12.74 -12.61
C PHE A 224 -7.67 -12.16 -11.20
N TRP A 225 -6.72 -12.72 -10.43
CA TRP A 225 -6.32 -12.21 -9.12
C TRP A 225 -4.99 -11.43 -9.18
N ALA A 226 -4.56 -10.94 -10.34
CA ALA A 226 -3.44 -9.99 -10.45
C ALA A 226 -3.87 -8.52 -10.27
N ASP A 227 -5.15 -8.21 -10.50
CA ASP A 227 -5.72 -6.87 -10.37
C ASP A 227 -4.89 -5.84 -11.18
N GLY A 228 -4.84 -6.09 -12.50
CA GLY A 228 -4.01 -5.40 -13.49
C GLY A 228 -4.31 -3.90 -13.69
N PRO A 229 -3.52 -3.21 -14.54
CA PRO A 229 -3.42 -1.74 -14.56
C PRO A 229 -4.71 -0.99 -14.94
N ASP A 230 -5.61 -1.62 -15.68
CA ASP A 230 -6.92 -1.07 -16.07
C ASP A 230 -8.07 -1.52 -15.14
N SER A 231 -7.75 -2.16 -14.00
CA SER A 231 -8.68 -2.64 -12.98
C SER A 231 -8.38 -2.08 -11.58
N GLU A 232 -9.27 -2.31 -10.63
CA GLU A 232 -9.06 -1.94 -9.23
C GLU A 232 -8.14 -2.91 -8.47
N THR A 233 -7.13 -2.38 -7.79
CA THR A 233 -6.21 -3.13 -6.90
C THR A 233 -6.97 -4.01 -5.88
N PRO A 234 -6.35 -5.05 -5.27
CA PRO A 234 -7.09 -6.08 -4.50
C PRO A 234 -8.08 -5.61 -3.41
N PRO A 235 -7.80 -4.53 -2.64
CA PRO A 235 -8.80 -3.95 -1.72
C PRO A 235 -10.08 -3.46 -2.43
N GLY A 236 -9.96 -3.00 -3.68
CA GLY A 236 -11.03 -2.58 -4.57
C GLY A 236 -11.81 -3.75 -5.16
N HIS A 237 -11.15 -4.84 -5.57
CA HIS A 237 -11.83 -6.03 -6.15
C HIS A 237 -12.91 -6.55 -5.16
N TRP A 238 -12.62 -6.53 -3.85
CA TRP A 238 -13.59 -6.90 -2.82
C TRP A 238 -14.77 -5.93 -2.64
N ASN A 239 -14.65 -4.66 -3.08
CA ASN A 239 -15.80 -3.77 -3.22
C ASN A 239 -16.65 -4.14 -4.46
N THR A 240 -16.03 -4.56 -5.57
CA THR A 240 -16.74 -5.07 -6.76
C THR A 240 -17.50 -6.36 -6.45
N VAL A 241 -16.90 -7.29 -5.70
CA VAL A 241 -17.59 -8.48 -5.14
C VAL A 241 -18.76 -8.08 -4.24
N ALA A 242 -18.59 -7.06 -3.38
CA ALA A 242 -19.63 -6.58 -2.49
C ALA A 242 -20.83 -5.95 -3.23
N ASN A 243 -20.57 -5.25 -4.33
CA ASN A 243 -21.60 -4.73 -5.24
C ASN A 243 -22.34 -5.87 -5.95
N TYR A 244 -21.62 -6.80 -6.59
CA TYR A 244 -22.20 -7.97 -7.27
C TYR A 244 -23.17 -8.75 -6.35
N VAL A 245 -22.78 -8.99 -5.10
CA VAL A 245 -23.64 -9.62 -4.08
C VAL A 245 -24.90 -8.81 -3.79
N THR A 246 -24.77 -7.48 -3.67
CA THR A 246 -25.86 -6.56 -3.31
C THR A 246 -26.86 -6.36 -4.46
N ASP A 247 -26.38 -6.44 -5.70
CA ASP A 247 -27.15 -6.27 -6.94
C ASP A 247 -27.67 -7.61 -7.52
N THR A 248 -27.36 -8.75 -6.89
CA THR A 248 -27.88 -10.05 -7.32
C THR A 248 -29.40 -10.13 -7.11
N ASP A 249 -30.13 -10.58 -8.14
CA ASP A 249 -31.59 -10.72 -8.11
C ASP A 249 -32.06 -11.54 -6.89
N GLY A 250 -32.98 -10.94 -6.11
CA GLY A 250 -33.52 -11.56 -4.90
C GLY A 250 -32.66 -11.45 -3.64
N PHE A 251 -31.50 -10.77 -3.69
CA PHE A 251 -30.77 -10.41 -2.48
C PHE A 251 -31.59 -9.44 -1.60
N VAL A 252 -31.66 -9.72 -0.30
CA VAL A 252 -32.46 -8.94 0.67
C VAL A 252 -31.52 -8.31 1.69
N ARG A 253 -31.55 -6.98 1.80
CA ARG A 253 -30.54 -6.18 2.54
C ARG A 253 -30.74 -6.24 4.06
N ARG A 254 -30.55 -7.41 4.67
CA ARG A 254 -30.64 -7.61 6.14
C ARG A 254 -29.27 -7.63 6.80
N PHE A 255 -29.09 -6.79 7.80
CA PHE A 255 -27.85 -6.74 8.57
C PHE A 255 -27.64 -8.04 9.37
N GLU A 256 -26.51 -8.71 9.18
CA GLU A 256 -26.21 -10.04 9.73
C GLU A 256 -27.26 -11.10 9.30
N GLY A 257 -27.90 -10.90 8.14
CA GLY A 257 -28.93 -11.78 7.57
C GLY A 257 -30.29 -11.73 8.29
N VAL A 258 -30.43 -10.95 9.36
CA VAL A 258 -31.58 -10.98 10.28
C VAL A 258 -32.29 -9.63 10.42
N GLY A 259 -33.51 -9.67 10.95
CA GLY A 259 -34.29 -8.45 11.25
C GLY A 259 -35.01 -7.85 10.02
N PRO A 260 -35.34 -6.55 10.06
CA PRO A 260 -35.93 -5.86 8.92
C PRO A 260 -34.92 -5.74 7.78
N GLU A 261 -35.43 -5.57 6.57
CA GLU A 261 -34.61 -5.10 5.45
C GLU A 261 -34.25 -3.61 5.65
N LEU A 262 -33.01 -3.25 5.35
CA LEU A 262 -32.50 -1.88 5.44
C LEU A 262 -32.87 -1.08 4.18
N ASP A 263 -32.87 0.25 4.33
CA ASP A 263 -32.78 1.14 3.18
C ASP A 263 -31.47 0.88 2.40
N PRO A 264 -31.46 0.92 1.05
CA PRO A 264 -30.25 0.71 0.26
C PRO A 264 -29.07 1.58 0.67
N LEU A 265 -29.28 2.86 0.99
CA LEU A 265 -28.19 3.75 1.42
C LEU A 265 -27.65 3.36 2.80
N GLU A 266 -28.50 2.86 3.71
CA GLU A 266 -28.06 2.36 5.01
C GLU A 266 -27.27 1.05 4.88
N TRP A 267 -27.67 0.17 3.96
CA TRP A 267 -26.93 -1.04 3.61
C TRP A 267 -25.56 -0.69 3.01
N ASP A 268 -25.52 0.13 1.96
CA ASP A 268 -24.29 0.51 1.26
C ASP A 268 -23.29 1.16 2.23
N VAL A 269 -23.73 2.15 3.03
CA VAL A 269 -22.85 2.81 4.02
C VAL A 269 -22.29 1.80 5.04
N LYS A 270 -23.08 0.83 5.50
CA LYS A 270 -22.59 -0.22 6.42
C LYS A 270 -21.61 -1.18 5.74
N LEU A 271 -21.90 -1.58 4.51
CA LEU A 271 -21.10 -2.50 3.70
C LEU A 271 -19.74 -1.88 3.37
N TYR A 272 -19.72 -0.71 2.75
CA TYR A 272 -18.50 0.02 2.40
C TYR A 272 -17.66 0.36 3.64
N PHE A 273 -18.28 0.78 4.75
CA PHE A 273 -17.54 1.11 5.98
C PHE A 273 -16.89 -0.12 6.62
N ALA A 274 -17.60 -1.26 6.68
CA ALA A 274 -17.05 -2.48 7.26
C ALA A 274 -15.97 -3.12 6.37
N VAL A 275 -16.22 -3.23 5.05
CA VAL A 275 -15.26 -3.83 4.10
C VAL A 275 -13.99 -3.00 4.02
N ASN A 276 -14.10 -1.67 3.80
CA ASN A 276 -12.91 -0.82 3.66
C ASN A 276 -12.16 -0.60 4.97
N GLY A 277 -12.83 -0.67 6.13
CA GLY A 277 -12.15 -0.75 7.43
C GLY A 277 -11.29 -2.02 7.53
N ALA A 278 -11.83 -3.18 7.14
CA ALA A 278 -11.11 -4.44 7.18
C ALA A 278 -9.94 -4.53 6.18
N VAL A 279 -10.11 -4.10 4.93
CA VAL A 279 -9.01 -4.11 3.95
C VAL A 279 -7.97 -3.00 4.20
N SER A 280 -8.35 -1.89 4.86
CA SER A 280 -7.39 -0.90 5.36
C SER A 280 -6.49 -1.51 6.44
N ASP A 281 -7.07 -2.12 7.46
CA ASP A 281 -6.31 -2.77 8.54
C ASP A 281 -5.49 -3.97 8.02
N ALA A 282 -5.99 -4.71 7.02
CA ALA A 282 -5.24 -5.77 6.37
C ALA A 282 -4.00 -5.25 5.63
N ALA A 283 -4.02 -4.01 5.10
CA ALA A 283 -2.81 -3.38 4.56
C ALA A 283 -1.79 -3.12 5.68
N ILE A 284 -2.25 -2.56 6.80
CA ILE A 284 -1.40 -2.18 7.94
C ILE A 284 -0.71 -3.42 8.51
N ALA A 285 -1.47 -4.44 8.90
CA ALA A 285 -0.91 -5.67 9.46
C ALA A 285 0.01 -6.42 8.47
N ALA A 286 -0.40 -6.55 7.19
CA ALA A 286 0.42 -7.24 6.21
C ALA A 286 1.74 -6.50 5.91
N TRP A 287 1.73 -5.17 5.82
CA TRP A 287 2.97 -4.41 5.60
C TRP A 287 3.85 -4.32 6.85
N ASP A 288 3.28 -4.27 8.05
CA ASP A 288 4.03 -4.33 9.31
C ASP A 288 4.79 -5.67 9.42
N ALA A 289 4.14 -6.79 9.12
CA ALA A 289 4.80 -8.10 9.02
C ALA A 289 5.85 -8.15 7.90
N LYS A 290 5.55 -7.63 6.70
CA LYS A 290 6.54 -7.52 5.61
C LYS A 290 7.76 -6.72 6.01
N ARG A 291 7.61 -5.70 6.86
CA ARG A 291 8.70 -4.86 7.37
C ARG A 291 9.46 -5.46 8.55
N LYS A 292 8.81 -6.31 9.36
CA LYS A 292 9.44 -7.06 10.45
C LYS A 292 10.31 -8.20 9.93
N TYR A 293 9.77 -8.96 8.98
CA TYR A 293 10.38 -10.20 8.49
C TYR A 293 11.18 -10.02 7.20
N ASP A 294 10.94 -8.94 6.45
CA ASP A 294 11.63 -8.53 5.21
C ASP A 294 11.89 -9.69 4.23
N TYR A 295 10.94 -10.62 4.13
CA TYR A 295 11.21 -11.94 3.57
C TYR A 295 11.43 -11.93 2.04
N VAL A 296 12.37 -12.77 1.60
CA VAL A 296 12.80 -12.96 0.20
C VAL A 296 11.65 -13.35 -0.75
N ARG A 297 11.70 -12.85 -1.99
CA ARG A 297 10.75 -13.22 -3.07
C ARG A 297 11.17 -14.51 -3.79
N PRO A 298 10.22 -15.31 -4.33
CA PRO A 298 10.52 -16.58 -5.01
C PRO A 298 11.57 -16.51 -6.11
N ILE A 299 11.60 -15.46 -6.93
CA ILE A 299 12.62 -15.30 -7.98
C ILE A 299 14.04 -15.23 -7.40
N CYS A 300 14.24 -14.43 -6.36
CA CYS A 300 15.52 -14.32 -5.67
C CYS A 300 15.86 -15.63 -4.92
N MET A 301 14.88 -16.23 -4.25
CA MET A 301 14.99 -17.51 -3.54
C MET A 301 15.46 -18.66 -4.47
N ILE A 302 14.77 -18.84 -5.61
CA ILE A 302 15.05 -19.91 -6.58
C ILE A 302 16.38 -19.64 -7.29
N ARG A 303 16.59 -18.42 -7.82
CA ARG A 303 17.84 -18.08 -8.51
C ARG A 303 19.05 -18.12 -7.58
N TYR A 304 18.91 -17.72 -6.31
CA TYR A 304 20.00 -17.86 -5.32
C TYR A 304 20.37 -19.32 -5.10
N MET A 305 19.39 -20.18 -4.78
CA MET A 305 19.68 -21.60 -4.55
C MET A 305 20.22 -22.28 -5.81
N GLY A 306 19.70 -21.96 -6.98
CA GLY A 306 20.24 -22.38 -8.28
C GLY A 306 21.69 -21.97 -8.50
N SER A 307 22.06 -20.71 -8.19
CA SER A 307 23.42 -20.19 -8.30
C SER A 307 24.43 -20.86 -7.36
N LYS A 308 23.97 -21.61 -6.35
CA LYS A 308 24.81 -22.41 -5.47
C LYS A 308 25.00 -23.85 -5.92
N GLY A 309 24.29 -24.31 -6.95
CA GLY A 309 24.25 -25.72 -7.33
C GLY A 309 23.16 -26.49 -6.56
N GLN A 310 23.42 -27.74 -6.20
CA GLN A 310 22.44 -28.66 -5.62
C GLN A 310 22.71 -29.00 -4.14
N SER A 311 21.66 -29.37 -3.40
CA SER A 311 21.77 -29.75 -1.97
C SER A 311 21.28 -31.17 -1.61
N SER A 312 21.11 -32.06 -2.60
CA SER A 312 20.57 -33.41 -2.37
C SER A 312 21.63 -34.49 -2.10
N ASP A 313 22.82 -34.39 -2.69
CA ASP A 313 23.91 -35.38 -2.49
C ASP A 313 25.29 -34.70 -2.47
N GLU A 314 26.02 -34.89 -1.37
CA GLU A 314 27.38 -34.36 -1.17
C GLU A 314 28.45 -35.01 -2.08
N ASN A 315 28.11 -36.11 -2.76
CA ASN A 315 28.99 -36.85 -3.66
C ASN A 315 28.80 -36.49 -5.14
N LEU A 316 27.73 -35.75 -5.49
CA LEU A 316 27.48 -35.27 -6.85
C LEU A 316 28.17 -33.92 -7.11
N PRO A 317 28.47 -33.59 -8.37
CA PRO A 317 29.01 -32.28 -8.73
C PRO A 317 28.11 -31.13 -8.25
N SER A 318 28.72 -29.95 -8.11
CA SER A 318 28.06 -28.71 -7.70
C SER A 318 27.25 -28.82 -6.41
N TYR A 319 27.67 -29.66 -5.46
CA TYR A 319 27.05 -29.71 -4.14
C TYR A 319 27.33 -28.43 -3.33
N HIS A 320 26.28 -27.88 -2.73
CA HIS A 320 26.35 -26.82 -1.73
C HIS A 320 25.18 -26.95 -0.74
N PRO A 321 25.37 -26.74 0.58
CA PRO A 321 24.29 -26.88 1.56
C PRO A 321 23.12 -25.90 1.35
N TYR A 322 23.34 -24.77 0.69
CA TYR A 322 22.29 -23.81 0.27
C TYR A 322 21.90 -23.94 -1.22
N GLY A 323 22.27 -25.05 -1.88
CA GLY A 323 21.84 -25.37 -3.23
C GLY A 323 20.36 -25.76 -3.31
N LEU A 324 19.80 -25.80 -4.52
CA LEU A 324 18.44 -26.27 -4.76
C LEU A 324 18.39 -27.81 -4.70
N PRO A 325 17.43 -28.46 -4.02
CA PRO A 325 17.39 -29.92 -4.00
C PRO A 325 17.04 -30.49 -5.39
N LEU A 326 17.73 -31.55 -5.80
CA LEU A 326 17.41 -32.31 -7.01
C LEU A 326 16.10 -33.08 -6.85
N VAL A 327 15.29 -33.05 -7.90
CA VAL A 327 14.02 -33.78 -8.05
C VAL A 327 13.91 -34.25 -9.50
N ASP A 328 13.89 -35.56 -9.72
CA ASP A 328 13.83 -36.19 -11.06
C ASP A 328 12.64 -35.63 -11.89
N GLY A 329 12.92 -35.18 -13.12
CA GLY A 329 11.92 -34.56 -13.99
C GLY A 329 11.45 -33.15 -13.58
N GLN A 330 12.09 -32.50 -12.59
CA GLN A 330 11.73 -31.15 -12.15
C GLN A 330 12.92 -30.23 -11.86
N VAL A 331 13.94 -30.71 -11.16
CA VAL A 331 15.16 -29.98 -10.79
C VAL A 331 16.36 -30.90 -10.94
N GLU A 332 17.24 -30.61 -11.89
CA GLU A 332 18.29 -31.53 -12.31
C GLU A 332 19.65 -30.84 -12.45
N LEU A 333 20.70 -31.59 -12.18
CA LEU A 333 22.06 -31.21 -12.53
C LEU A 333 22.26 -31.40 -14.04
N ILE A 334 22.70 -30.35 -14.74
CA ILE A 334 23.04 -30.45 -16.16
C ILE A 334 24.32 -31.28 -16.29
N THR A 335 24.22 -32.41 -16.98
CA THR A 335 25.30 -33.36 -17.22
C THR A 335 25.51 -33.58 -18.72
N GLU A 336 26.74 -33.92 -19.11
CA GLU A 336 27.14 -34.30 -20.48
C GLU A 336 26.15 -35.29 -21.15
N GLU A 337 25.58 -36.24 -20.39
CA GLU A 337 24.58 -37.19 -20.88
C GLU A 337 23.20 -36.54 -21.06
N SER A 338 22.81 -35.63 -20.17
CA SER A 338 21.52 -34.92 -20.29
C SER A 338 21.50 -33.85 -21.38
N SER A 339 22.67 -33.30 -21.73
CA SER A 339 22.86 -32.24 -22.74
C SER A 339 23.50 -32.73 -24.05
N ALA A 340 23.59 -34.05 -24.25
CA ALA A 340 23.98 -34.62 -25.53
C ALA A 340 22.93 -34.32 -26.64
N PRO A 341 23.30 -34.32 -27.93
CA PRO A 341 22.34 -34.06 -29.01
C PRO A 341 21.15 -35.02 -29.01
N GLY A 342 19.93 -34.47 -29.03
CA GLY A 342 18.67 -35.19 -28.89
C GLY A 342 18.23 -35.46 -27.44
N HIS A 343 18.94 -34.94 -26.43
CA HIS A 343 18.59 -35.09 -25.01
C HIS A 343 18.01 -33.79 -24.41
N ARG A 344 17.34 -33.92 -23.25
CA ARG A 344 16.45 -32.89 -22.68
C ARG A 344 17.10 -31.55 -22.30
N HIS A 345 18.42 -31.50 -22.18
CA HIS A 345 19.21 -30.28 -21.90
C HIS A 345 20.17 -29.92 -23.06
N GLU A 346 19.93 -30.38 -24.29
CA GLU A 346 20.79 -30.09 -25.46
C GLU A 346 21.04 -28.58 -25.64
N HIS A 347 20.01 -27.76 -25.46
CA HIS A 347 20.09 -26.28 -25.53
C HIS A 347 20.80 -25.64 -24.34
N LEU A 348 21.19 -26.41 -23.32
CA LEU A 348 21.94 -25.98 -22.14
C LEU A 348 23.34 -26.63 -22.09
N SER A 349 23.86 -27.14 -23.22
CA SER A 349 25.13 -27.87 -23.29
C SER A 349 26.36 -27.07 -22.87
N ASP A 350 26.33 -25.73 -22.99
CA ASP A 350 27.41 -24.85 -22.49
C ASP A 350 27.38 -24.68 -20.95
N HIS A 351 26.36 -25.22 -20.26
CA HIS A 351 26.10 -25.04 -18.83
C HIS A 351 26.20 -26.35 -18.02
N VAL A 352 27.00 -27.33 -18.48
CA VAL A 352 27.26 -28.57 -17.74
C VAL A 352 27.83 -28.27 -16.35
N GLY A 353 27.19 -28.80 -15.31
CA GLY A 353 27.47 -28.53 -13.90
C GLY A 353 26.54 -27.49 -13.24
N GLU A 354 25.75 -26.74 -14.01
CA GLU A 354 24.69 -25.87 -13.47
C GLU A 354 23.39 -26.65 -13.21
N ILE A 355 22.39 -25.98 -12.62
CA ILE A 355 21.08 -26.57 -12.30
C ILE A 355 20.04 -26.14 -13.34
N ALA A 356 19.37 -27.11 -13.95
CA ALA A 356 18.17 -26.90 -14.75
C ALA A 356 16.91 -27.10 -13.90
N VAL A 357 15.86 -26.35 -14.23
CA VAL A 357 14.50 -26.50 -13.67
C VAL A 357 13.50 -26.64 -14.81
N PHE A 358 12.51 -27.52 -14.65
CA PHE A 358 11.40 -27.66 -15.58
C PHE A 358 10.24 -26.75 -15.13
N ALA A 359 9.99 -25.69 -15.88
CA ALA A 359 9.12 -24.58 -15.47
C ALA A 359 8.60 -23.79 -16.68
N TRP A 360 7.66 -22.85 -16.45
CA TRP A 360 7.26 -21.86 -17.47
C TRP A 360 8.47 -21.05 -17.95
N ARG A 361 8.56 -20.81 -19.26
CA ARG A 361 9.78 -20.29 -19.90
C ARG A 361 9.89 -18.76 -19.96
N GLY A 362 8.81 -18.03 -19.71
CA GLY A 362 8.75 -16.56 -19.79
C GLY A 362 7.62 -16.05 -20.70
N GLU A 363 7.30 -14.75 -20.59
CA GLU A 363 6.40 -14.05 -21.52
C GLU A 363 7.00 -14.14 -22.94
N PRO A 364 6.26 -14.60 -23.96
CA PRO A 364 6.78 -14.79 -25.32
C PRO A 364 6.95 -13.45 -26.05
N ASP A 365 7.63 -13.46 -27.20
CA ASP A 365 7.89 -12.24 -28.00
C ASP A 365 6.60 -11.59 -28.51
N ILE A 366 5.54 -12.37 -28.77
CA ILE A 366 4.22 -11.88 -29.22
C ILE A 366 3.08 -12.45 -28.35
N PRO A 367 2.85 -11.95 -27.12
CA PRO A 367 1.84 -12.49 -26.18
C PRO A 367 0.41 -12.58 -26.71
N ALA A 368 0.05 -11.76 -27.71
CA ALA A 368 -1.28 -11.77 -28.33
C ALA A 368 -1.50 -12.89 -29.38
N SER A 369 -0.54 -13.78 -29.59
CA SER A 369 -0.66 -14.93 -30.52
C SER A 369 0.33 -16.08 -30.25
N GLU A 370 1.01 -16.08 -29.11
CA GLU A 370 2.06 -17.04 -28.73
C GLU A 370 1.95 -17.34 -27.24
N PHE A 371 2.49 -18.50 -26.82
CA PHE A 371 2.61 -18.86 -25.40
C PHE A 371 4.03 -19.33 -25.05
N GLY A 372 4.47 -19.00 -23.84
CA GLY A 372 5.77 -19.38 -23.31
C GLY A 372 5.87 -20.89 -23.08
N GLY A 373 4.82 -21.52 -22.56
CA GLY A 373 4.81 -22.95 -22.24
C GLY A 373 5.86 -23.35 -21.20
N SER A 374 6.01 -24.65 -20.93
CA SER A 374 7.00 -25.17 -19.97
C SER A 374 8.17 -25.87 -20.65
N GLY A 375 9.33 -25.83 -20.01
CA GLY A 375 10.53 -26.51 -20.46
C GLY A 375 11.69 -26.41 -19.48
N TRP A 376 12.80 -27.04 -19.83
CA TRP A 376 14.04 -26.94 -19.06
C TRP A 376 14.71 -25.59 -19.30
N ILE A 377 14.92 -24.83 -18.23
CA ILE A 377 15.70 -23.57 -18.22
C ILE A 377 16.68 -23.60 -17.05
N ARG A 378 17.71 -22.74 -17.07
CA ARG A 378 18.64 -22.64 -15.93
C ARG A 378 17.92 -22.08 -14.70
N ALA A 379 18.22 -22.60 -13.52
CA ALA A 379 17.64 -22.15 -12.26
C ALA A 379 17.92 -20.65 -11.96
N VAL A 380 19.02 -20.10 -12.50
CA VAL A 380 19.40 -18.69 -12.41
C VAL A 380 18.66 -17.76 -13.38
N ASP A 381 17.99 -18.33 -14.38
CA ASP A 381 17.24 -17.59 -15.41
C ASP A 381 15.71 -17.63 -15.17
N TRP A 382 15.22 -18.53 -14.29
CA TRP A 382 13.79 -18.69 -13.99
C TRP A 382 13.09 -17.37 -13.63
N VAL A 383 11.86 -17.21 -14.15
CA VAL A 383 10.95 -16.11 -13.83
C VAL A 383 9.55 -16.62 -13.43
N PRO A 384 8.86 -15.93 -12.51
CA PRO A 384 7.46 -16.21 -12.18
C PRO A 384 6.53 -15.89 -13.36
N TYR A 385 5.35 -16.51 -13.41
CA TYR A 385 4.30 -16.22 -14.41
C TYR A 385 3.72 -14.83 -14.20
N GLN A 386 4.36 -13.85 -14.83
CA GLN A 386 4.07 -12.41 -14.80
C GLN A 386 4.60 -11.79 -16.11
N ARG A 387 4.10 -10.61 -16.48
CA ARG A 387 4.70 -9.80 -17.57
C ARG A 387 6.18 -9.52 -17.30
N SER A 388 6.99 -9.50 -18.35
CA SER A 388 8.40 -9.07 -18.36
C SER A 388 8.62 -7.68 -17.76
N THR A 389 7.61 -6.80 -17.89
CA THR A 389 7.60 -5.44 -17.34
C THR A 389 7.18 -5.36 -15.86
N PHE A 390 6.72 -6.45 -15.26
CA PHE A 390 6.27 -6.51 -13.85
C PHE A 390 6.59 -7.88 -13.19
N VAL A 391 7.85 -8.28 -13.20
CA VAL A 391 8.27 -9.64 -12.78
C VAL A 391 7.99 -9.97 -11.29
N SER A 392 7.96 -8.98 -10.39
CA SER A 392 7.54 -9.17 -8.99
C SER A 392 7.14 -7.83 -8.35
N PRO A 393 6.16 -7.77 -7.44
CA PRO A 393 5.82 -6.55 -6.72
C PRO A 393 7.01 -6.01 -5.88
N PRO A 394 7.18 -4.68 -5.77
CA PRO A 394 8.37 -4.03 -5.19
C PRO A 394 8.31 -3.94 -3.66
N PHE A 395 8.15 -5.07 -2.99
CA PHE A 395 8.12 -5.21 -1.53
C PHE A 395 8.30 -6.68 -1.11
N ALA A 396 8.73 -6.90 0.14
CA ALA A 396 8.96 -8.20 0.74
C ALA A 396 7.77 -9.18 0.64
N ALA A 397 8.05 -10.47 0.71
CA ALA A 397 7.10 -11.54 0.43
C ALA A 397 6.12 -11.80 1.59
N TYR A 398 6.61 -12.20 2.76
CA TYR A 398 5.78 -12.63 3.89
C TYR A 398 5.14 -11.44 4.64
N VAL A 399 3.83 -11.37 4.85
CA VAL A 399 2.75 -12.25 4.37
C VAL A 399 2.18 -11.77 3.03
N SER A 400 1.45 -12.64 2.33
CA SER A 400 0.74 -12.31 1.08
C SER A 400 -0.32 -11.25 1.34
N GLY A 401 -0.18 -10.09 0.68
CA GLY A 401 -1.15 -9.00 0.79
C GLY A 401 -2.52 -9.42 0.26
N HIS A 402 -2.57 -10.06 -0.91
CA HIS A 402 -3.82 -10.52 -1.54
C HIS A 402 -4.57 -11.51 -0.63
N SER A 403 -3.85 -12.46 -0.02
CA SER A 403 -4.42 -13.43 0.94
C SER A 403 -4.97 -12.75 2.20
N THR A 404 -4.30 -11.69 2.67
CA THR A 404 -4.71 -10.94 3.87
C THR A 404 -5.94 -10.07 3.58
N PHE A 405 -5.91 -9.28 2.50
CA PHE A 405 -7.06 -8.47 2.04
C PHE A 405 -8.29 -9.34 1.82
N SER A 406 -8.14 -10.41 1.03
CA SER A 406 -9.27 -11.23 0.61
C SER A 406 -9.88 -11.98 1.77
N ARG A 407 -9.07 -12.52 2.69
CA ARG A 407 -9.62 -13.20 3.87
C ARG A 407 -10.29 -12.20 4.82
N ALA A 408 -9.73 -11.02 5.03
CA ALA A 408 -10.38 -9.98 5.86
C ALA A 408 -11.73 -9.54 5.29
N ALA A 409 -11.80 -9.30 3.97
CA ALA A 409 -13.05 -8.98 3.29
C ALA A 409 -14.07 -10.14 3.33
N ALA A 410 -13.64 -11.39 3.14
CA ALA A 410 -14.53 -12.56 3.19
C ALA A 410 -15.16 -12.80 4.57
N GLU A 411 -14.46 -12.50 5.67
CA GLU A 411 -15.03 -12.53 7.02
C GLU A 411 -16.11 -11.43 7.17
N VAL A 412 -15.86 -10.21 6.69
CA VAL A 412 -16.85 -9.11 6.69
C VAL A 412 -18.06 -9.46 5.85
N MET A 413 -17.87 -9.93 4.61
CA MET A 413 -18.96 -10.33 3.71
C MET A 413 -19.81 -11.45 4.32
N THR A 414 -19.16 -12.44 4.93
CA THR A 414 -19.84 -13.52 5.67
C THR A 414 -20.69 -12.97 6.82
N ALA A 415 -20.12 -12.05 7.61
CA ALA A 415 -20.77 -11.54 8.80
C ALA A 415 -21.88 -10.52 8.50
N ILE A 416 -21.72 -9.64 7.51
CA ILE A 416 -22.72 -8.60 7.18
C ILE A 416 -23.94 -9.16 6.44
N THR A 417 -23.76 -10.17 5.57
CA THR A 417 -24.86 -10.85 4.88
C THR A 417 -25.53 -11.93 5.73
N GLY A 418 -24.88 -12.39 6.80
CA GLY A 418 -25.32 -13.51 7.63
C GLY A 418 -25.14 -14.90 6.98
N SER A 419 -24.44 -14.97 5.85
CA SER A 419 -24.19 -16.20 5.08
C SER A 419 -22.74 -16.24 4.63
N LYS A 420 -22.03 -17.37 4.80
CA LYS A 420 -20.73 -17.53 4.13
C LYS A 420 -20.85 -17.73 2.62
N TYR A 421 -22.01 -18.21 2.17
CA TYR A 421 -22.29 -18.51 0.77
C TYR A 421 -22.70 -17.26 0.00
N PHE A 422 -22.27 -17.18 -1.27
CA PHE A 422 -22.82 -16.23 -2.24
C PHE A 422 -24.35 -16.42 -2.39
N PRO A 423 -25.09 -15.39 -2.82
CA PRO A 423 -26.53 -15.52 -3.10
C PRO A 423 -26.80 -16.67 -4.09
N GLY A 424 -27.81 -17.50 -3.83
CA GLY A 424 -28.07 -18.70 -4.64
C GLY A 424 -27.04 -19.83 -4.50
N GLY A 425 -26.03 -19.67 -3.64
CA GLY A 425 -25.02 -20.69 -3.33
C GLY A 425 -23.88 -20.81 -4.34
N ILE A 426 -23.78 -19.89 -5.30
CA ILE A 426 -22.70 -19.86 -6.29
C ILE A 426 -22.45 -18.43 -6.79
N SER A 427 -21.19 -18.10 -7.06
CA SER A 427 -20.75 -16.97 -7.90
C SER A 427 -19.88 -17.51 -9.02
N THR A 428 -19.87 -16.80 -10.15
CA THR A 428 -19.25 -17.23 -11.40
C THR A 428 -18.49 -16.09 -12.08
N PHE A 429 -17.30 -16.37 -12.59
CA PHE A 429 -16.57 -15.49 -13.52
C PHE A 429 -16.19 -16.28 -14.77
N SER A 430 -16.33 -15.72 -15.97
CA SER A 430 -15.97 -16.39 -17.23
C SER A 430 -14.78 -15.72 -17.92
N ALA A 431 -13.75 -16.51 -18.19
CA ALA A 431 -12.65 -16.18 -19.10
C ALA A 431 -12.96 -16.74 -20.50
N THR A 432 -13.06 -15.86 -21.49
CA THR A 432 -13.28 -16.21 -22.90
C THR A 432 -11.98 -16.71 -23.54
N ALA A 433 -12.07 -17.74 -24.38
CA ALA A 433 -10.93 -18.30 -25.12
C ALA A 433 -10.21 -17.24 -25.98
N HIS A 434 -8.88 -17.21 -25.92
CA HIS A 434 -8.01 -16.26 -26.65
C HIS A 434 -8.36 -14.76 -26.49
N GLU A 435 -9.12 -14.39 -25.46
CA GLU A 435 -9.53 -13.00 -25.19
C GLU A 435 -9.25 -12.55 -23.73
N PHE A 436 -9.06 -13.48 -22.78
CA PHE A 436 -8.90 -13.13 -21.35
C PHE A 436 -7.46 -13.01 -20.86
N LEU A 437 -6.54 -13.88 -21.31
CA LEU A 437 -5.14 -13.80 -20.87
C LEU A 437 -4.43 -12.67 -21.62
N GLU A 438 -3.62 -11.90 -20.89
CA GLU A 438 -2.80 -10.83 -21.46
C GLU A 438 -1.29 -11.11 -21.40
N PHE A 439 -0.85 -12.08 -20.60
CA PHE A 439 0.57 -12.44 -20.44
C PHE A 439 1.05 -13.43 -21.53
N GLU A 440 0.14 -14.20 -22.11
CA GLU A 440 0.33 -15.08 -23.26
C GLU A 440 -1.03 -15.54 -23.81
N ASP A 441 -1.04 -16.12 -25.02
CA ASP A 441 -2.28 -16.50 -25.71
C ASP A 441 -3.07 -17.60 -24.96
N GLY A 442 -4.39 -17.37 -24.84
CA GLY A 442 -5.35 -18.31 -24.27
C GLY A 442 -6.45 -17.63 -23.44
N PRO A 443 -7.21 -18.42 -22.63
CA PRO A 443 -7.17 -19.88 -22.56
C PRO A 443 -7.56 -20.55 -23.89
N GLU A 444 -7.28 -21.84 -24.06
CA GLU A 444 -7.64 -22.62 -25.27
C GLU A 444 -9.16 -22.83 -25.38
N ASN A 445 -9.88 -22.75 -24.26
CA ASN A 445 -11.34 -22.92 -24.18
C ASN A 445 -11.96 -21.91 -23.21
N ASP A 446 -13.23 -21.56 -23.43
CA ASP A 446 -14.02 -20.77 -22.48
C ASP A 446 -14.08 -21.49 -21.12
N ILE A 447 -13.69 -20.81 -20.05
CA ILE A 447 -13.64 -21.37 -18.69
C ILE A 447 -14.38 -20.47 -17.72
N THR A 448 -15.30 -21.06 -16.97
CA THR A 448 -15.99 -20.38 -15.86
C THR A 448 -15.38 -20.80 -14.53
N LEU A 449 -14.78 -19.85 -13.80
CA LEU A 449 -14.45 -20.01 -12.39
C LEU A 449 -15.73 -19.99 -11.54
N THR A 450 -15.78 -20.79 -10.48
CA THR A 450 -17.00 -21.02 -9.68
C THR A 450 -16.71 -21.09 -8.19
N TRP A 451 -17.38 -20.26 -7.38
CA TRP A 451 -17.18 -20.22 -5.92
C TRP A 451 -18.51 -20.36 -5.18
N ALA A 452 -18.59 -21.23 -4.16
CA ALA A 452 -19.79 -21.35 -3.33
C ALA A 452 -19.84 -20.29 -2.22
N THR A 453 -18.69 -19.93 -1.64
CA THR A 453 -18.56 -19.05 -0.47
C THR A 453 -17.50 -17.97 -0.69
N TYR A 454 -17.61 -16.87 0.06
CA TYR A 454 -16.62 -15.80 0.08
C TYR A 454 -15.22 -16.32 0.46
N PHE A 455 -15.15 -17.35 1.30
CA PHE A 455 -13.89 -17.99 1.67
C PHE A 455 -13.25 -18.79 0.55
N ASP A 456 -14.05 -19.38 -0.35
CA ASP A 456 -13.52 -20.14 -1.49
C ASP A 456 -12.82 -19.21 -2.49
N ALA A 457 -13.42 -18.04 -2.76
CA ALA A 457 -12.82 -16.99 -3.57
C ALA A 457 -11.58 -16.38 -2.88
N ALA A 458 -11.65 -16.08 -1.59
CA ALA A 458 -10.53 -15.51 -0.84
C ALA A 458 -9.35 -16.46 -0.63
N ASP A 459 -9.60 -17.77 -0.56
CA ASP A 459 -8.54 -18.78 -0.57
C ASP A 459 -7.89 -18.87 -1.96
N GLU A 460 -8.68 -18.77 -3.02
CA GLU A 460 -8.17 -18.84 -4.40
C GLU A 460 -7.38 -17.59 -4.82
N ALA A 461 -7.74 -16.41 -4.29
CA ALA A 461 -6.94 -15.19 -4.35
C ALA A 461 -5.55 -15.32 -3.68
N GLY A 462 -5.37 -16.35 -2.84
CA GLY A 462 -4.08 -16.77 -2.30
C GLY A 462 -3.37 -17.80 -3.21
N ILE A 463 -4.09 -18.85 -3.63
CA ILE A 463 -3.59 -19.92 -4.51
C ILE A 463 -3.07 -19.35 -5.85
N SER A 464 -3.73 -18.34 -6.40
CA SER A 464 -3.31 -17.61 -7.60
C SER A 464 -1.89 -17.02 -7.51
N ARG A 465 -1.39 -16.76 -6.29
CA ARG A 465 -0.05 -16.19 -6.06
C ARG A 465 1.04 -17.26 -6.04
N LEU A 466 0.64 -18.53 -5.90
CA LEU A 466 1.47 -19.71 -6.14
C LEU A 466 1.60 -19.98 -7.66
N TYR A 467 0.47 -19.98 -8.39
CA TYR A 467 0.47 -20.09 -9.87
C TYR A 467 1.24 -18.93 -10.53
N GLY A 468 0.98 -17.69 -10.10
CA GLY A 468 1.73 -16.52 -10.52
C GLY A 468 3.18 -16.47 -10.02
N GLY A 469 3.65 -17.47 -9.25
CA GLY A 469 5.06 -17.61 -8.83
C GLY A 469 5.62 -16.54 -7.88
N ILE A 470 4.80 -15.60 -7.38
CA ILE A 470 5.27 -14.41 -6.63
C ILE A 470 5.20 -14.55 -5.09
N HIS A 471 4.55 -15.59 -4.57
CA HIS A 471 4.46 -15.90 -3.13
C HIS A 471 4.57 -17.40 -2.86
N VAL A 472 5.08 -17.80 -1.70
CA VAL A 472 5.08 -19.20 -1.23
C VAL A 472 3.86 -19.51 -0.34
N ARG A 473 3.54 -20.79 -0.10
CA ARG A 473 2.47 -21.20 0.82
C ARG A 473 2.56 -20.55 2.21
N ALA A 474 3.78 -20.30 2.71
CA ALA A 474 3.96 -19.63 4.00
C ALA A 474 3.36 -18.20 3.97
N ASP A 475 3.68 -17.40 2.95
CA ASP A 475 3.16 -16.05 2.77
C ASP A 475 1.63 -16.07 2.68
N ASP A 476 1.09 -17.00 1.89
CA ASP A 476 -0.34 -17.16 1.65
C ASP A 476 -1.08 -17.56 2.93
N PHE A 477 -0.69 -18.69 3.55
CA PHE A 477 -1.36 -19.22 4.74
C PHE A 477 -1.23 -18.27 5.94
N GLY A 478 -0.06 -17.66 6.14
CA GLY A 478 0.14 -16.61 7.16
C GLY A 478 -0.77 -15.40 6.90
N GLY A 479 -0.88 -14.96 5.65
CA GLY A 479 -1.77 -13.86 5.25
C GLY A 479 -3.25 -14.17 5.46
N ARG A 480 -3.71 -15.39 5.12
CA ARG A 480 -5.10 -15.81 5.39
C ARG A 480 -5.36 -15.87 6.90
N ILE A 481 -4.44 -16.43 7.69
CA ILE A 481 -4.58 -16.51 9.16
C ILE A 481 -4.68 -15.11 9.78
N MET A 482 -3.81 -14.19 9.38
CA MET A 482 -3.85 -12.78 9.77
C MET A 482 -5.19 -12.13 9.36
N GLY A 483 -5.53 -12.15 8.06
CA GLY A 483 -6.75 -11.54 7.53
C GLY A 483 -8.03 -12.06 8.18
N SER A 484 -8.05 -13.34 8.58
CA SER A 484 -9.19 -13.95 9.30
C SER A 484 -9.41 -13.37 10.70
N ARG A 485 -8.39 -12.80 11.35
CA ARG A 485 -8.51 -12.05 12.61
C ARG A 485 -8.95 -10.61 12.33
N VAL A 486 -8.15 -9.90 11.52
CA VAL A 486 -8.38 -8.52 11.06
C VAL A 486 -9.83 -8.27 10.62
N GLY A 487 -10.39 -9.13 9.76
CA GLY A 487 -11.76 -8.97 9.26
C GLY A 487 -12.85 -9.11 10.32
N LYS A 488 -12.63 -9.96 11.34
CA LYS A 488 -13.56 -10.13 12.47
C LYS A 488 -13.53 -8.90 13.39
N ASP A 489 -12.35 -8.41 13.70
CA ASP A 489 -12.17 -7.27 14.61
C ASP A 489 -12.59 -5.94 13.96
N ALA A 490 -12.33 -5.78 12.65
CA ALA A 490 -12.89 -4.70 11.86
C ALA A 490 -14.43 -4.73 11.80
N PHE A 491 -15.06 -5.91 11.63
CA PHE A 491 -16.52 -6.01 11.69
C PHE A 491 -17.08 -5.74 13.10
N ALA A 492 -16.41 -6.22 14.14
CA ALA A 492 -16.76 -5.92 15.53
C ALA A 492 -16.68 -4.42 15.82
N LYS A 493 -15.61 -3.75 15.36
CA LYS A 493 -15.41 -2.30 15.44
C LYS A 493 -16.51 -1.54 14.68
N ALA A 494 -16.79 -1.90 13.43
CA ALA A 494 -17.85 -1.30 12.62
C ALA A 494 -19.22 -1.38 13.31
N LYS A 495 -19.54 -2.53 13.92
CA LYS A 495 -20.76 -2.73 14.73
C LYS A 495 -20.86 -1.82 15.96
N THR A 496 -19.76 -1.26 16.48
CA THR A 496 -19.85 -0.25 17.55
C THR A 496 -20.41 1.07 17.04
N TYR A 497 -19.97 1.53 15.86
CA TYR A 497 -20.46 2.74 15.20
C TYR A 497 -21.93 2.62 14.81
N PHE A 498 -22.33 1.50 14.18
CA PHE A 498 -23.72 1.27 13.76
C PHE A 498 -24.73 1.22 14.93
N LYS A 499 -24.26 0.99 16.16
CA LYS A 499 -25.06 1.00 17.38
C LYS A 499 -25.04 2.35 18.12
N GLY A 500 -24.25 3.33 17.65
CA GLY A 500 -23.98 4.56 18.41
C GLY A 500 -23.19 4.31 19.71
N THR A 501 -22.48 3.19 19.80
CA THR A 501 -21.71 2.75 20.98
C THR A 501 -20.20 2.77 20.78
N ALA A 502 -19.73 3.18 19.61
CA ALA A 502 -18.32 3.50 19.42
C ALA A 502 -17.93 4.57 20.43
N SER A 503 -16.84 4.34 21.15
CA SER A 503 -16.14 5.42 21.83
C SER A 503 -15.87 6.52 20.80
N THR A 504 -16.13 7.77 21.14
CA THR A 504 -15.47 8.88 20.44
C THR A 504 -13.97 8.59 20.50
N VAL A 505 -13.37 8.31 19.35
CA VAL A 505 -11.92 8.50 19.17
C VAL A 505 -11.63 9.91 19.65
N ASP A 506 -10.50 10.10 20.33
CA ASP A 506 -10.06 11.41 20.74
C ASP A 506 -9.65 12.20 19.48
N TRP A 507 -10.67 12.81 18.86
CA TRP A 507 -10.59 13.64 17.67
C TRP A 507 -9.98 15.01 17.98
N ASP A 508 -9.88 15.35 19.27
CA ASP A 508 -9.23 16.55 19.75
C ASP A 508 -7.72 16.26 19.83
N GLN A 509 -7.28 15.14 20.44
CA GLN A 509 -5.89 14.66 20.34
C GLN A 509 -5.44 14.50 18.88
N ALA A 510 -6.23 13.83 18.03
CA ALA A 510 -5.91 13.65 16.61
C ALA A 510 -5.85 14.97 15.81
N TYR A 511 -6.47 16.04 16.32
CA TYR A 511 -6.40 17.38 15.76
C TYR A 511 -5.19 18.15 16.31
N ASP A 512 -4.90 18.02 17.60
CA ASP A 512 -3.74 18.61 18.27
C ASP A 512 -2.42 18.03 17.71
N ASP A 513 -2.38 16.73 17.41
CA ASP A 513 -1.26 16.07 16.72
C ASP A 513 -1.00 16.74 15.35
N TRP A 514 -2.05 16.93 14.55
CA TRP A 514 -1.97 17.59 13.24
C TRP A 514 -1.56 19.07 13.36
N VAL A 515 -2.08 19.81 14.33
CA VAL A 515 -1.67 21.20 14.62
C VAL A 515 -0.19 21.24 15.01
N SER A 516 0.28 20.28 15.81
CA SER A 516 1.68 20.19 16.23
C SER A 516 2.63 19.98 15.05
N GLU A 517 2.31 19.08 14.10
CA GLU A 517 3.13 18.88 12.91
C GLU A 517 3.15 20.12 11.99
N MET A 518 1.99 20.75 11.78
CA MET A 518 1.89 22.01 11.00
C MET A 518 2.68 23.17 11.63
N VAL A 519 2.89 23.14 12.95
CA VAL A 519 3.67 24.13 13.71
C VAL A 519 5.17 23.78 13.76
N LEU A 520 5.60 22.62 13.27
CA LEU A 520 7.03 22.26 13.20
C LEU A 520 7.67 22.63 11.85
N ASP A 521 6.96 22.56 10.72
CA ASP A 521 7.42 23.11 9.43
C ASP A 521 7.24 24.64 9.37
N ASN A 522 8.02 25.35 10.20
CA ASN A 522 8.03 26.82 10.28
C ASN A 522 8.63 27.53 9.05
N THR A 523 8.68 26.88 7.89
CA THR A 523 9.01 27.55 6.61
C THR A 523 7.79 28.16 5.91
N GLN A 524 6.55 27.78 6.29
CA GLN A 524 5.33 28.25 5.60
C GLN A 524 4.19 28.74 6.50
N ALA A 525 4.22 28.54 7.82
CA ALA A 525 3.14 28.94 8.74
C ALA A 525 3.51 30.17 9.59
N SER A 526 2.60 31.16 9.69
CA SER A 526 2.78 32.36 10.52
C SER A 526 1.59 32.64 11.46
N GLU A 527 1.92 32.71 12.75
CA GLU A 527 1.11 33.12 13.92
C GLU A 527 -0.14 32.29 14.32
N PRO A 528 -0.11 31.59 15.48
CA PRO A 528 -1.27 30.90 16.08
C PRO A 528 -2.49 31.76 16.47
N ALA A 529 -2.47 33.08 16.25
CA ALA A 529 -3.54 33.99 16.65
C ALA A 529 -4.78 33.93 15.73
N PHE A 530 -4.68 33.28 14.56
CA PHE A 530 -5.73 33.28 13.54
C PHE A 530 -6.89 32.28 13.75
N TYR A 531 -6.81 31.41 14.77
CA TYR A 531 -7.66 30.21 14.86
C TYR A 531 -8.87 30.31 15.81
N GLN A 532 -9.21 31.50 16.30
CA GLN A 532 -10.25 31.68 17.34
C GLN A 532 -11.40 32.61 16.90
N ASP A 533 -12.27 32.17 15.98
CA ASP A 533 -13.70 32.55 16.01
C ASP A 533 -14.56 31.75 15.00
N ASP A 534 -15.65 31.16 15.49
CA ASP A 534 -16.54 30.21 14.75
C ASP A 534 -15.78 28.92 14.35
N PRO A 535 -16.35 27.70 14.45
CA PRO A 535 -15.52 26.48 14.41
C PRO A 535 -14.66 26.24 13.14
N LEU A 536 -14.80 26.88 11.96
CA LEU A 536 -16.12 27.13 11.23
C LEU A 536 -16.02 28.57 10.58
N LYS A 537 -14.85 29.01 10.12
CA LYS A 537 -14.79 29.93 8.98
C LYS A 537 -13.89 29.44 7.85
N HIS A 538 -14.35 28.52 7.02
CA HIS A 538 -14.87 27.15 7.28
C HIS A 538 -14.70 26.48 5.90
N LEU A 539 -13.74 25.54 5.75
CA LEU A 539 -13.22 25.02 4.44
C LEU A 539 -12.48 26.01 3.51
N SER A 540 -12.19 27.24 3.93
CA SER A 540 -11.30 28.16 3.21
C SER A 540 -9.87 28.08 3.78
N ARG A 541 -8.86 27.41 3.18
CA ARG A 541 -8.64 27.01 1.77
C ARG A 541 -8.52 25.48 1.58
N PHE A 542 -9.63 24.76 1.40
CA PHE A 542 -9.64 23.29 1.27
C PHE A 542 -9.16 22.76 -0.11
N PHE A 543 -9.13 23.61 -1.14
CA PHE A 543 -8.81 23.19 -2.52
C PHE A 543 -7.93 24.13 -3.36
N LEU A 544 -7.63 25.37 -2.92
CA LEU A 544 -7.28 26.45 -3.86
C LEU A 544 -5.85 26.98 -3.70
N GLY A 545 -4.96 26.89 -4.71
CA GLY A 545 -5.12 26.17 -5.99
C GLY A 545 -6.14 26.76 -6.98
N GLY A 546 -6.54 28.03 -6.79
CA GLY A 546 -7.63 28.68 -7.52
C GLY A 546 -7.17 29.84 -8.40
N THR A 547 -7.94 30.10 -9.46
CA THR A 547 -7.83 31.23 -10.40
C THR A 547 -7.89 32.58 -9.65
N PRO A 548 -7.30 33.69 -10.16
CA PRO A 548 -7.07 34.89 -9.36
C PRO A 548 -8.29 35.51 -8.70
N ILE A 549 -8.04 36.21 -7.58
CA ILE A 549 -8.98 37.13 -6.93
C ILE A 549 -9.49 38.12 -8.00
N PRO A 550 -10.81 38.42 -8.06
CA PRO A 550 -11.33 39.49 -8.91
C PRO A 550 -10.58 40.80 -8.66
N GLU A 551 -10.41 41.64 -9.69
CA GLU A 551 -9.62 42.89 -9.59
C GLU A 551 -10.12 43.80 -8.44
N LEU A 552 -9.43 43.76 -7.30
CA LEU A 552 -9.67 44.65 -6.17
C LEU A 552 -9.08 46.01 -6.50
N ALA A 553 -9.93 46.91 -7.00
CA ALA A 553 -9.55 48.24 -7.46
C ALA A 553 -9.18 49.18 -6.29
N GLY A 554 -7.92 49.11 -5.85
CA GLY A 554 -7.30 50.07 -4.93
C GLY A 554 -6.58 49.40 -3.76
N ASP A 555 -5.54 50.07 -3.24
CA ASP A 555 -4.77 49.60 -2.09
C ASP A 555 -5.63 49.58 -0.81
N ILE A 556 -5.79 48.40 -0.22
CA ILE A 556 -6.51 48.25 1.05
C ILE A 556 -5.49 48.22 2.19
N PRO A 557 -5.47 49.21 3.10
CA PRO A 557 -4.64 49.17 4.29
C PRO A 557 -5.20 48.17 5.31
N VAL A 558 -4.34 47.27 5.78
CA VAL A 558 -4.63 46.31 6.84
C VAL A 558 -3.76 46.65 8.05
N LYS A 559 -4.39 46.69 9.23
CA LYS A 559 -3.75 47.11 10.47
C LYS A 559 -3.91 46.03 11.54
N LEU A 560 -2.79 45.49 12.01
CA LEU A 560 -2.75 44.58 13.16
C LEU A 560 -2.41 45.38 14.42
N GLU A 561 -3.21 45.25 15.47
CA GLU A 561 -2.93 45.83 16.79
C GLU A 561 -2.80 44.74 17.86
N PHE A 562 -1.56 44.52 18.32
CA PHE A 562 -1.25 43.54 19.36
C PHE A 562 -1.60 44.12 20.73
N LEU A 563 -2.55 43.50 21.43
CA LEU A 563 -3.12 43.98 22.68
C LEU A 563 -2.46 43.29 23.88
N ILE A 564 -1.63 44.02 24.64
CA ILE A 564 -0.94 43.47 25.83
C ILE A 564 -1.88 43.58 27.05
N PRO A 565 -2.45 42.48 27.58
CA PRO A 565 -3.61 42.56 28.47
C PRO A 565 -3.37 43.33 29.78
N GLU A 566 -2.18 43.15 30.36
CA GLU A 566 -1.84 43.61 31.71
C GLU A 566 -1.44 45.10 31.78
N GLN A 567 -1.21 45.76 30.63
CA GLN A 567 -0.73 47.15 30.57
C GLN A 567 -1.61 48.11 29.75
N LYS A 568 -2.72 47.62 29.16
CA LYS A 568 -3.69 48.43 28.39
C LYS A 568 -3.07 49.39 27.37
N ARG A 569 -2.13 48.88 26.56
CA ARG A 569 -1.61 49.54 25.36
C ARG A 569 -1.55 48.54 24.22
N SER A 570 -1.89 48.99 23.02
CA SER A 570 -1.64 48.24 21.78
C SER A 570 -0.33 48.69 21.11
N LEU A 571 0.21 47.82 20.26
CA LEU A 571 1.22 48.18 19.28
C LEU A 571 0.67 47.88 17.88
N GLY A 572 0.59 48.91 17.03
CA GLY A 572 0.06 48.81 15.68
C GLY A 572 1.14 48.55 14.63
N LEU A 573 0.79 47.79 13.60
CA LEU A 573 1.61 47.54 12.41
C LEU A 573 0.70 47.58 11.17
N ASP A 574 1.02 48.48 10.24
CA ASP A 574 0.23 48.77 9.03
C ASP A 574 0.91 48.18 7.79
N PHE A 575 0.13 47.53 6.91
CA PHE A 575 0.58 47.08 5.58
C PHE A 575 -0.54 47.21 4.54
N TYR A 576 -0.21 47.04 3.25
CA TYR A 576 -1.13 47.27 2.13
C TYR A 576 -1.26 46.02 1.26
N LEU A 577 -2.45 45.82 0.68
CA LEU A 577 -2.73 44.75 -0.29
C LEU A 577 -2.97 45.34 -1.68
N THR A 578 -2.19 44.89 -2.66
CA THR A 578 -2.30 45.31 -4.07
C THR A 578 -2.24 44.07 -4.98
N ASN A 579 -3.22 43.91 -5.88
CA ASN A 579 -3.23 42.90 -6.96
C ASN A 579 -2.93 41.43 -6.58
N GLY A 580 -3.28 41.00 -5.36
CA GLY A 580 -3.34 39.58 -4.98
C GLY A 580 -2.01 38.85 -4.75
N LEU A 581 -0.87 39.55 -4.89
CA LEU A 581 0.44 39.06 -4.46
C LEU A 581 0.85 39.79 -3.18
N VAL A 582 1.26 39.04 -2.15
CA VAL A 582 1.87 39.64 -0.95
C VAL A 582 3.38 39.74 -1.20
N ASN A 583 3.84 40.96 -1.49
CA ASN A 583 5.28 41.24 -1.61
C ASN A 583 5.89 41.33 -0.21
N TYR A 584 6.85 40.46 0.07
CA TYR A 584 7.71 40.53 1.26
C TYR A 584 9.16 40.81 0.83
N GLU A 585 9.78 41.88 1.32
CA GLU A 585 11.24 42.07 1.27
C GLU A 585 11.87 41.44 2.53
N TYR A 586 12.81 40.51 2.37
CA TYR A 586 13.63 39.93 3.45
C TYR A 586 15.07 39.70 2.98
N GLU A 587 16.05 39.93 3.86
CA GLU A 587 17.41 39.35 3.75
C GLU A 587 17.95 39.07 5.18
N MET A 588 18.82 38.07 5.34
CA MET A 588 19.08 37.43 6.64
C MET A 588 20.53 36.93 6.79
N GLN A 589 21.12 37.05 7.99
CA GLN A 589 22.27 36.22 8.41
C GLN A 589 22.41 36.10 9.95
N VAL A 590 23.28 35.18 10.41
CA VAL A 590 23.21 34.50 11.72
C VAL A 590 24.54 34.56 12.49
N SER A 591 24.52 34.59 13.84
CA SER A 591 25.63 34.14 14.70
C SER A 591 25.18 33.79 16.13
N TYR A 592 26.10 33.21 16.92
CA TYR A 592 25.89 32.55 18.22
C TYR A 592 26.14 33.44 19.47
N ASP A 593 25.82 32.86 20.64
CA ASP A 593 26.18 33.23 22.03
C ASP A 593 25.61 34.49 22.71
N MET A 594 24.78 34.22 23.74
CA MET A 594 24.70 34.81 25.10
C MET A 594 24.88 36.33 25.37
N VAL A 595 24.06 36.87 26.29
CA VAL A 595 24.32 37.85 27.40
C VAL A 595 23.28 39.02 27.73
N ASP A 596 23.02 39.58 29.00
CA ASP A 596 21.93 40.33 29.85
C ASP A 596 21.68 41.88 29.93
N TRP A 597 20.54 42.35 30.50
CA TRP A 597 19.59 43.52 30.33
C TRP A 597 19.93 44.98 30.78
N ALA A 598 19.08 45.99 30.40
CA ALA A 598 19.10 47.40 30.89
C ALA A 598 17.76 48.19 30.74
N THR A 599 17.63 49.34 31.41
CA THR A 599 16.37 50.13 31.59
C THR A 599 16.54 51.64 31.34
N LEU A 600 15.47 52.35 30.95
CA LEU A 600 15.41 53.79 30.64
C LEU A 600 14.93 54.63 31.86
N ASP A 601 15.52 55.81 32.09
CA ASP A 601 14.97 56.84 33.00
C ASP A 601 13.83 57.62 32.31
N PRO A 602 12.57 57.46 32.75
CA PRO A 602 11.40 58.05 32.09
C PRO A 602 11.21 59.57 32.34
N LYS A 603 12.23 60.28 32.85
CA LYS A 603 12.27 61.75 32.89
C LYS A 603 13.22 62.40 31.88
N ASN A 604 14.22 61.67 31.38
CA ASN A 604 15.33 62.23 30.61
C ASN A 604 15.68 61.42 29.35
N ASP A 605 14.96 60.31 29.08
CA ASP A 605 15.19 59.39 27.95
C ASP A 605 16.64 58.87 27.83
N LEU A 606 17.30 58.65 28.98
CA LEU A 606 18.63 58.06 29.09
C LEU A 606 18.58 56.68 29.75
N PHE A 607 19.33 55.71 29.21
CA PHE A 607 19.46 54.38 29.80
C PHE A 607 20.43 54.40 30.98
N THR A 608 20.09 53.67 32.05
CA THR A 608 20.96 53.46 33.22
C THR A 608 21.22 51.97 33.45
N PHE A 609 22.44 51.68 33.93
CA PHE A 609 22.97 50.34 34.14
C PHE A 609 23.48 50.26 35.59
N PRO A 610 23.09 49.26 36.39
CA PRO A 610 23.71 49.01 37.69
C PRO A 610 25.18 48.61 37.52
N GLU A 611 26.07 49.12 38.36
CA GLU A 611 27.48 48.69 38.37
C GLU A 611 27.66 47.32 39.07
N GLU A 612 28.57 46.52 38.52
CA GLU A 612 29.21 45.31 39.11
C GLU A 612 28.40 44.00 39.38
N LYS A 613 28.48 43.04 38.41
CA LYS A 613 28.97 41.61 38.52
C LYS A 613 28.08 40.44 37.98
N SER A 614 28.78 39.43 37.40
CA SER A 614 28.40 38.04 36.91
C SER A 614 27.51 37.88 35.63
N ASP A 615 27.29 36.66 34.99
CA ASP A 615 27.34 36.15 33.51
C ASP A 615 26.23 35.92 32.30
N GLY A 616 24.86 35.98 32.31
CA GLY A 616 23.68 35.61 31.39
C GLY A 616 23.07 36.68 30.46
N LEU A 617 21.75 36.73 30.01
CA LEU A 617 21.05 37.08 28.67
C LEU A 617 19.99 38.30 28.48
N ARG A 618 20.11 39.25 27.48
CA ARG A 618 19.71 40.74 27.38
C ARG A 618 18.60 41.10 26.37
N ARG A 619 18.14 42.38 26.38
CA ARG A 619 17.97 43.30 25.20
C ARG A 619 17.89 44.82 25.58
N ILE A 620 17.67 45.71 24.58
CA ILE A 620 17.27 47.15 24.67
C ILE A 620 16.20 47.43 23.58
N ARG A 621 15.37 48.49 23.71
CA ARG A 621 14.35 48.93 22.73
C ARG A 621 14.18 50.46 22.72
N ALA A 622 13.99 51.06 21.54
CA ALA A 622 13.47 52.42 21.29
C ALA A 622 12.52 52.40 20.07
N PHE A 623 11.77 53.48 19.81
CA PHE A 623 10.69 53.54 18.80
C PHE A 623 10.96 54.53 17.64
N ASN A 624 10.11 54.47 16.61
CA ASN A 624 10.32 55.04 15.27
C ASN A 624 9.46 56.31 14.98
N ILE A 625 9.87 57.15 14.03
CA ILE A 625 9.11 58.29 13.46
C ILE A 625 9.28 58.33 11.93
N THR A 626 8.28 58.86 11.21
CA THR A 626 7.90 58.56 9.81
C THR A 626 8.64 59.27 8.67
N ASN A 627 8.74 58.56 7.52
CA ASN A 627 8.75 59.05 6.12
C ASN A 627 10.01 59.80 5.59
N PRO A 628 10.20 59.95 4.25
CA PRO A 628 9.53 59.27 3.12
C PRO A 628 10.47 58.54 2.13
N GLU A 629 11.78 58.79 2.13
CA GLU A 629 12.73 58.36 1.10
C GLU A 629 13.90 57.63 1.78
N ARG A 630 14.28 56.45 1.28
CA ARG A 630 15.28 55.56 1.94
C ARG A 630 16.65 56.24 2.05
N ASP A 631 17.20 56.29 3.26
CA ASP A 631 18.52 55.69 3.53
C ASP A 631 18.66 55.29 5.01
N ASP A 632 19.70 54.52 5.31
CA ASP A 632 19.74 53.52 6.38
C ASP A 632 19.99 53.99 7.83
N ARG A 633 19.64 53.09 8.79
CA ARG A 633 20.02 52.99 10.22
C ARG A 633 19.07 53.58 11.29
N GLN A 634 18.89 52.97 12.46
CA GLN A 634 19.30 51.65 13.03
C GLN A 634 18.43 51.36 14.27
N PHE A 635 18.55 50.17 14.91
CA PHE A 635 18.89 50.05 16.35
C PHE A 635 19.07 48.59 16.81
N LEU A 636 19.52 48.43 18.06
CA LEU A 636 20.50 47.42 18.44
C LEU A 636 20.05 46.51 19.60
N ARG A 637 20.26 45.19 19.46
CA ARG A 637 20.00 44.18 20.51
C ARG A 637 21.32 43.57 21.02
N VAL A 638 22.01 44.33 21.88
CA VAL A 638 23.27 43.98 22.58
C VAL A 638 23.04 42.87 23.62
N LEU A 639 24.11 42.26 24.16
CA LEU A 639 24.13 41.20 25.19
C LEU A 639 25.12 41.50 26.41
N VAL A 640 24.74 41.48 27.74
CA VAL A 640 25.60 41.55 29.03
C VAL A 640 25.04 41.07 30.48
N ARG A 641 25.17 39.79 30.93
CA ARG A 641 25.50 39.14 32.27
C ARG A 641 24.48 38.69 33.51
N GLU A 642 24.75 37.61 34.36
CA GLU A 642 24.02 36.49 35.21
C GLU A 642 24.50 36.45 36.74
N LYS A 643 24.19 35.45 37.63
CA LYS A 643 24.86 34.10 37.92
C LYS A 643 24.68 33.76 39.42
N TYR A 644 24.20 32.60 39.88
CA TYR A 644 23.68 31.36 39.26
C TYR A 644 22.15 31.26 39.39
#